data_AF-M4ZCJ6-F1
#
_entry.id   AF-M4ZCJ6-F1
#
_cell.length_a   1.000
_cell.length_b   1.000
_cell.length_c   1.000
_cell.angle_alpha   90.00
_cell.angle_beta   90.00
_cell.angle_gamma   90.00
#
_symmetry.space_group_name_H-M   'P 1'
#
loop_
_entity.id
_entity.type
_entity.pdbx_description
1 polymer ?
#
loop_
_entity_poly.entity_id
_entity_poly.type
_entity_poly.pdbx_seq_one_letter_code
_entity_poly.pdbx_strand_id
1 'polypeptide(L)'
;MDAMTIAGLIRQGHRTALAGRDAELRLLRQVTAPGGPVVAYVHGPAGIGKTTLVSALDACLEDQGVRRLHIAAGAVKPTPTAILTALGSVVSHDVRTVAELAAALAGVGDITVVMVDDVDTWRLAASWLRADLIPALPATTRFVLAGSVPPPPAWSVEYGQYFLDIKLGTLPRAESDAAVAAAGLSADIAERIWLLSGGYPLGLRMAIHAARTGSLGTARDVGELANAILHAIGDSALRRAVEACAIVRRANRALLSTILETGEPIPLSLIEAIETLPFAKRDAEGIYIAEPVRRAIVDWMSAVEPERYQLWRKTAADWIVSHLRAAGRSGRWRLMADLLHLLEQPALRNAFFPPGEEAPPVDPARADDFDQILDIAELRDGADERARIEVWAQRLPHRFSVARGPEGEVLAFYLFARQDDPHSGLGAVDPLFAAWQAHLAANPVEGEILFIRQMAARANGANPPGRTACILDLKRNYIERRGVARIYTCAVAEDRDLLHRLGFRPLEQPRTGTPDTMVLDIPGGDMIAWFAALIDAGPGGIARLDFARDRREVMVEGRAIELTPMEAQVLGELIDRAPAVVRREDLIERIWRRAHVGSNVVDTLVRTLRKKLGPRRDCIQTVPKAGYRYVAFGTSAEPERASQQALSR
;
A
#
# COMPACT_ATOMS: atom_id res chain seq x y z
N MET A 1 10.30 33.07 38.08
CA MET A 1 9.26 32.41 37.27
C MET A 1 9.83 32.30 35.88
N ASP A 2 10.31 31.13 35.50
CA ASP A 2 10.79 30.92 34.13
C ASP A 2 9.64 31.14 33.16
N ALA A 3 9.86 32.00 32.17
CA ALA A 3 8.86 32.32 31.17
C ALA A 3 8.46 31.04 30.43
N MET A 4 7.17 30.71 30.46
CA MET A 4 6.65 29.51 29.83
C MET A 4 6.85 29.62 28.31
N THR A 5 7.70 28.75 27.76
CA THR A 5 8.01 28.74 26.33
C THR A 5 6.85 28.15 25.53
N ILE A 6 6.76 28.46 24.23
CA ILE A 6 5.77 27.87 23.31
C ILE A 6 5.89 26.34 23.31
N ALA A 7 7.12 25.80 23.38
CA ALA A 7 7.36 24.37 23.55
C ALA A 7 6.78 23.84 24.89
N GLY A 8 6.87 24.62 25.97
CA GLY A 8 6.25 24.32 27.25
C GLY A 8 4.71 24.24 27.19
N LEU A 9 4.07 25.14 26.43
CA LEU A 9 2.63 25.12 26.21
C LEU A 9 2.18 23.89 25.40
N ILE A 10 2.91 23.54 24.33
CA ILE A 10 2.64 22.34 23.53
C ILE A 10 2.80 21.07 24.39
N ARG A 11 3.84 21.01 25.22
CA ARG A 11 4.06 19.89 26.18
C ARG A 11 2.93 19.75 27.18
N GLN A 12 2.46 20.87 27.75
CA GLN A 12 1.31 20.85 28.64
C GLN A 12 0.05 20.35 27.92
N GLY A 13 -0.14 20.72 26.64
CA GLY A 13 -1.20 20.19 25.78
C GLY A 13 -1.13 18.68 25.54
N HIS A 14 0.06 18.11 25.32
CA HIS A 14 0.22 16.66 25.17
C HIS A 14 -0.05 15.90 26.46
N ARG A 15 0.36 16.44 27.62
CA ARG A 15 0.06 15.86 28.93
C ARG A 15 -1.42 15.93 29.29
N THR A 16 -2.10 17.04 29.01
CA THR A 16 -3.54 17.16 29.24
C THR A 16 -4.37 16.31 28.26
N ALA A 17 -3.83 15.96 27.09
CA ALA A 17 -4.45 15.02 26.15
C ALA A 17 -4.34 13.55 26.58
N LEU A 18 -3.42 13.21 27.50
CA LEU A 18 -3.25 11.86 28.06
C LEU A 18 -4.19 11.66 29.27
N ALA A 19 -5.50 11.64 29.03
CA ALA A 19 -6.45 11.31 30.09
C ALA A 19 -6.43 9.80 30.38
N GLY A 20 -6.19 9.43 31.64
CA GLY A 20 -6.40 8.07 32.12
C GLY A 20 -5.39 7.01 31.67
N ARG A 21 -4.13 7.40 31.43
CA ARG A 21 -3.07 6.45 31.03
C ARG A 21 -1.82 6.54 31.90
N ASP A 22 -1.98 7.02 33.13
CA ASP A 22 -0.87 7.16 34.06
C ASP A 22 -0.23 5.82 34.41
N ALA A 23 -1.02 4.74 34.46
CA ALA A 23 -0.51 3.41 34.73
C ALA A 23 0.38 2.90 33.59
N GLU A 24 -0.09 2.98 32.36
CA GLU A 24 0.67 2.56 31.17
C GLU A 24 1.87 3.46 30.91
N LEU A 25 1.77 4.77 31.16
CA LEU A 25 2.92 5.68 31.09
C LEU A 25 3.97 5.34 32.14
N ARG A 26 3.56 4.98 33.36
CA ARG A 26 4.50 4.51 34.41
C ARG A 26 5.21 3.24 33.99
N LEU A 27 4.51 2.28 33.37
CA LEU A 27 5.11 1.06 32.83
C LEU A 27 6.12 1.40 31.72
N LEU A 28 5.75 2.24 30.75
CA LEU A 28 6.64 2.64 29.66
C LEU A 28 7.91 3.33 30.15
N ARG A 29 7.83 4.16 31.20
CA ARG A 29 9.01 4.84 31.75
C ARG A 29 10.04 3.88 32.34
N GLN A 30 9.71 2.61 32.57
CA GLN A 30 10.70 1.61 33.01
C GLN A 30 11.83 1.39 31.98
N VAL A 31 11.63 1.75 30.71
CA VAL A 31 12.71 1.67 29.69
C VAL A 31 13.93 2.52 30.04
N THR A 32 13.79 3.55 30.89
CA THR A 32 14.92 4.38 31.35
C THR A 32 15.56 3.88 32.64
N ALA A 33 15.01 2.85 33.29
CA ALA A 33 15.58 2.31 34.51
C ALA A 33 16.83 1.46 34.20
N PRO A 34 17.90 1.53 35.02
CA PRO A 34 19.00 0.57 34.96
C PRO A 34 18.45 -0.87 35.07
N GLY A 35 18.77 -1.72 34.10
CA GLY A 35 18.25 -3.09 34.05
C GLY A 35 16.75 -3.22 33.71
N GLY A 36 16.08 -2.13 33.32
CA GLY A 36 14.69 -2.16 32.84
C GLY A 36 14.54 -2.90 31.50
N PRO A 37 13.32 -2.91 30.90
CA PRO A 37 13.09 -3.53 29.60
C PRO A 37 13.91 -2.86 28.49
N VAL A 38 14.52 -3.66 27.62
CA VAL A 38 15.21 -3.20 26.40
C VAL A 38 14.19 -2.86 25.32
N VAL A 39 13.06 -3.58 25.30
CA VAL A 39 11.98 -3.38 24.33
C VAL A 39 10.66 -3.32 25.08
N ALA A 40 9.92 -2.22 24.90
CA ALA A 40 8.53 -2.11 25.30
C ALA A 40 7.65 -2.08 24.04
N TYR A 41 6.63 -2.93 23.99
CA TYR A 41 5.70 -3.02 22.87
C TYR A 41 4.31 -2.58 23.31
N VAL A 42 3.81 -1.49 22.74
CA VAL A 42 2.48 -0.94 23.01
C VAL A 42 1.54 -1.35 21.89
N HIS A 43 0.48 -2.07 22.21
CA HIS A 43 -0.46 -2.53 21.19
C HIS A 43 -1.93 -2.34 21.57
N GLY A 44 -2.79 -2.32 20.54
CA GLY A 44 -4.23 -2.17 20.70
C GLY A 44 -4.89 -1.58 19.45
N PRO A 45 -6.24 -1.56 19.37
CA PRO A 45 -6.94 -1.15 18.16
C PRO A 45 -6.65 0.29 17.73
N ALA A 46 -6.99 0.63 16.48
CA ALA A 46 -6.87 2.00 15.98
C ALA A 46 -7.68 2.97 16.86
N GLY A 47 -7.12 4.15 17.16
CA GLY A 47 -7.80 5.15 17.99
C GLY A 47 -7.76 4.91 19.51
N ILE A 48 -7.14 3.82 19.99
CA ILE A 48 -7.09 3.50 21.43
C ILE A 48 -6.12 4.37 22.26
N GLY A 49 -5.35 5.25 21.61
CA GLY A 49 -4.46 6.22 22.28
C GLY A 49 -2.96 5.89 22.27
N LYS A 50 -2.49 4.89 21.51
CA LYS A 50 -1.06 4.51 21.41
C LYS A 50 -0.12 5.69 21.15
N THR A 51 -0.34 6.42 20.05
CA THR A 51 0.48 7.59 19.68
C THR A 51 0.44 8.66 20.76
N THR A 52 -0.71 8.90 21.40
CA THR A 52 -0.83 9.86 22.50
C THR A 52 0.03 9.43 23.69
N LEU A 53 0.06 8.14 24.00
CA LEU A 53 0.91 7.58 25.06
C LEU A 53 2.41 7.68 24.72
N VAL A 54 2.80 7.37 23.48
CA VAL A 54 4.19 7.53 23.01
C VAL A 54 4.63 8.99 23.03
N SER A 55 3.80 9.93 22.56
CA SER A 55 4.09 11.37 22.63
C SER A 55 4.18 11.89 24.06
N ALA A 56 3.39 11.34 24.98
CA ALA A 56 3.50 11.70 26.40
C ALA A 56 4.80 11.18 27.03
N LEU A 57 5.24 9.97 26.65
CA LEU A 57 6.57 9.46 27.00
C LEU A 57 7.66 10.37 26.44
N ASP A 58 7.57 10.73 25.16
CA ASP A 58 8.54 11.59 24.48
C ASP A 58 8.75 12.92 25.22
N ALA A 59 7.66 13.58 25.62
CA ALA A 59 7.71 14.79 26.43
C ALA A 59 8.32 14.56 27.83
N CYS A 60 8.05 13.42 28.46
CA CYS A 60 8.67 13.06 29.74
C CYS A 60 10.17 12.79 29.61
N LEU A 61 10.62 12.16 28.53
CA LEU A 61 12.04 11.89 28.28
C LEU A 61 12.81 13.18 27.99
N GLU A 62 12.21 14.11 27.25
CA GLU A 62 12.79 15.44 27.02
C GLU A 62 13.01 16.20 28.33
N ASP A 63 12.00 16.25 29.20
CA ASP A 63 12.10 16.92 30.51
C ASP A 63 13.18 16.30 31.40
N GLN A 64 13.50 15.02 31.21
CA GLN A 64 14.55 14.30 31.93
C GLN A 64 15.93 14.40 31.26
N GLY A 65 16.05 15.06 30.10
CA GLY A 65 17.29 15.13 29.34
C GLY A 65 17.73 13.79 28.74
N VAL A 66 16.84 12.82 28.63
CA VAL A 66 17.16 11.50 28.05
C VAL A 66 17.27 11.63 26.54
N ARG A 67 18.34 11.07 25.96
CA ARG A 67 18.51 11.06 24.51
C ARG A 67 17.39 10.22 23.89
N ARG A 68 16.69 10.79 22.91
CA ARG A 68 15.49 10.20 22.35
C ARG A 68 15.40 10.38 20.84
N LEU A 69 14.77 9.41 20.17
CA LEU A 69 14.41 9.50 18.76
C LEU A 69 12.97 9.04 18.60
N HIS A 70 12.18 9.79 17.83
CA HIS A 70 10.85 9.38 17.43
C HIS A 70 10.81 9.14 15.92
N ILE A 71 10.48 7.91 15.51
CA ILE A 71 10.32 7.50 14.12
C ILE A 71 8.86 7.20 13.86
N ALA A 72 8.30 7.84 12.83
CA ALA A 72 7.06 7.37 12.20
C ALA A 72 7.43 6.25 11.22
N ALA A 73 7.19 4.99 11.59
CA ALA A 73 7.60 3.83 10.79
C ALA A 73 7.04 3.89 9.37
N GLY A 74 5.80 4.36 9.21
CA GLY A 74 5.14 4.51 7.90
C GLY A 74 5.76 5.54 6.97
N ALA A 75 6.70 6.37 7.44
CA ALA A 75 7.50 7.27 6.61
C ALA A 75 8.82 6.63 6.15
N VAL A 76 9.23 5.53 6.78
CA VAL A 76 10.48 4.83 6.50
C VAL A 76 10.20 3.59 5.67
N LYS A 77 11.01 3.36 4.63
CA LYS A 77 10.92 2.13 3.84
C LYS A 77 11.23 0.92 4.76
N PRO A 78 10.39 -0.12 4.80
CA PRO A 78 10.52 -1.24 5.75
C PRO A 78 11.62 -2.21 5.32
N THR A 79 12.86 -1.73 5.31
CA THR A 79 14.04 -2.46 4.84
C THR A 79 15.21 -2.15 5.76
N PRO A 80 16.11 -3.13 6.01
CA PRO A 80 17.26 -2.94 6.90
C PRO A 80 18.02 -1.65 6.63
N THR A 81 18.41 -1.39 5.38
CA THR A 81 19.19 -0.20 5.01
C THR A 81 18.45 1.10 5.32
N ALA A 82 17.18 1.23 4.96
CA ALA A 82 16.43 2.48 5.19
C ALA A 82 16.13 2.72 6.68
N ILE A 83 15.88 1.64 7.43
CA ILE A 83 15.71 1.71 8.89
C ILE A 83 17.03 2.13 9.56
N LEU A 84 18.16 1.55 9.14
CA LEU A 84 19.50 1.94 9.61
C LEU A 84 19.80 3.41 9.32
N THR A 85 19.46 3.91 8.11
CA THR A 85 19.60 5.33 7.78
C THR A 85 18.71 6.21 8.67
N ALA A 86 17.46 5.80 8.93
CA ALA A 86 16.56 6.54 9.82
C ALA A 86 17.10 6.59 11.26
N LEU A 87 17.63 5.48 11.78
CA LEU A 87 18.26 5.40 13.10
C LEU A 87 19.59 6.18 13.17
N GLY A 88 20.36 6.19 12.08
CA GLY A 88 21.62 6.92 11.95
C GLY A 88 21.50 8.44 12.16
N SER A 89 20.30 8.99 11.95
CA SER A 89 20.01 10.41 12.24
C SER A 89 20.25 10.79 13.71
N VAL A 90 20.10 9.85 14.66
CA VAL A 90 20.35 10.06 16.10
C VAL A 90 21.81 10.32 16.40
N VAL A 91 22.68 9.63 15.67
CA VAL A 91 24.13 9.69 15.87
C VAL A 91 24.80 10.65 14.89
N SER A 92 24.04 11.29 13.99
CA SER A 92 24.56 12.19 12.95
C SER A 92 25.66 11.55 12.06
N HIS A 93 25.55 10.24 11.82
CA HIS A 93 26.46 9.47 10.96
C HIS A 93 25.67 8.82 9.81
N ASP A 94 26.28 8.68 8.63
CA ASP A 94 25.73 7.87 7.53
C ASP A 94 25.92 6.39 7.88
N VAL A 95 24.89 5.80 8.49
CA VAL A 95 24.89 4.41 8.94
C VAL A 95 24.26 3.52 7.87
N ARG A 96 25.01 2.49 7.44
CA ARG A 96 24.59 1.52 6.43
C ARG A 96 24.58 0.09 6.92
N THR A 97 25.28 -0.20 8.01
CA THR A 97 25.31 -1.53 8.64
C THR A 97 24.92 -1.49 10.12
N VAL A 98 24.49 -2.64 10.65
CA VAL A 98 24.18 -2.78 12.09
C VAL A 98 25.41 -2.54 12.96
N ALA A 99 26.58 -2.99 12.52
CA ALA A 99 27.84 -2.81 13.24
C ALA A 99 28.24 -1.32 13.34
N GLU A 100 28.06 -0.54 12.27
CA GLU A 100 28.29 0.91 12.29
C GLU A 100 27.35 1.61 13.28
N LEU A 101 26.07 1.22 13.31
CA LEU A 101 25.11 1.78 14.26
C LEU A 101 25.49 1.44 15.70
N ALA A 102 25.83 0.18 15.96
CA ALA A 102 26.24 -0.31 17.26
C ALA A 102 27.49 0.43 17.76
N ALA A 103 28.50 0.62 16.90
CA ALA A 103 29.70 1.37 17.23
C ALA A 103 29.41 2.84 17.54
N ALA A 104 28.56 3.48 16.74
CA ALA A 104 28.15 4.87 16.95
C ALA A 104 27.39 5.07 18.27
N LEU A 105 26.56 4.08 18.66
CA LEU A 105 25.82 4.10 19.92
C LEU A 105 26.66 3.63 21.11
N ALA A 106 27.69 2.81 20.92
CA ALA A 106 28.55 2.31 21.99
C ALA A 106 29.36 3.44 22.66
N GLY A 107 29.67 4.51 21.92
CA GLY A 107 30.28 5.73 22.46
C GLY A 107 29.32 6.58 23.31
N VAL A 108 28.04 6.24 23.36
CA VAL A 108 27.01 6.96 24.13
C VAL A 108 26.84 6.27 25.48
N GLY A 109 27.36 6.90 26.54
CA GLY A 109 27.28 6.37 27.91
C GLY A 109 25.88 6.43 28.55
N ASP A 110 25.00 7.28 28.03
CA ASP A 110 23.64 7.48 28.53
C ASP A 110 22.61 6.62 27.79
N ILE A 111 21.47 6.38 28.44
CA ILE A 111 20.35 5.66 27.82
C ILE A 111 19.81 6.45 26.62
N THR A 112 19.65 5.76 25.50
CA THR A 112 19.02 6.28 24.27
C THR A 112 17.70 5.54 24.05
N VAL A 113 16.58 6.27 23.99
CA VAL A 113 15.25 5.67 23.74
C VAL A 113 14.80 5.94 22.31
N VAL A 114 14.57 4.88 21.54
CA VAL A 114 14.03 4.91 20.19
C VAL A 114 12.54 4.55 20.23
N MET A 115 11.68 5.52 19.94
CA MET A 115 10.23 5.34 19.85
C MET A 115 9.85 5.18 18.38
N VAL A 116 9.10 4.12 18.07
CA VAL A 116 8.65 3.80 16.72
C VAL A 116 7.13 3.70 16.71
N ASP A 117 6.47 4.70 16.14
CA ASP A 117 5.01 4.68 15.92
C ASP A 117 4.67 3.94 14.63
N ASP A 118 3.51 3.27 14.61
CA ASP A 118 2.98 2.54 13.45
C ASP A 118 3.92 1.42 12.97
N VAL A 119 4.54 0.70 13.91
CA VAL A 119 5.54 -0.35 13.65
C VAL A 119 4.99 -1.50 12.79
N ASP A 120 3.66 -1.62 12.67
CA ASP A 120 3.01 -2.54 11.74
C ASP A 120 3.46 -2.32 10.28
N THR A 121 3.84 -1.10 9.92
CA THR A 121 4.36 -0.79 8.58
C THR A 121 5.74 -1.40 8.34
N TRP A 122 6.47 -1.77 9.39
CA TRP A 122 7.76 -2.44 9.35
C TRP A 122 7.68 -3.97 9.43
N ARG A 123 6.49 -4.57 9.21
CA ARG A 123 6.31 -6.04 9.19
C ARG A 123 7.42 -6.79 8.46
N LEU A 124 7.86 -6.31 7.29
CA LEU A 124 8.92 -6.94 6.48
C LEU A 124 10.31 -6.94 7.12
N ALA A 125 10.55 -6.04 8.07
CA ALA A 125 11.80 -5.91 8.79
C ALA A 125 11.66 -6.32 10.27
N ALA A 126 10.50 -6.81 10.70
CA ALA A 126 10.21 -7.06 12.12
C ALA A 126 11.10 -8.16 12.72
N SER A 127 11.34 -9.22 11.96
CA SER A 127 12.26 -10.30 12.32
C SER A 127 13.71 -9.84 12.38
N TRP A 128 14.19 -9.13 11.35
CA TRP A 128 15.53 -8.54 11.33
C TRP A 128 15.72 -7.55 12.48
N LEU A 129 14.70 -6.72 12.78
CA LEU A 129 14.70 -5.81 13.92
C LEU A 129 14.91 -6.58 15.23
N ARG A 130 14.18 -7.69 15.41
CA ARG A 130 14.18 -8.53 16.60
C ARG A 130 15.44 -9.40 16.74
N ALA A 131 15.92 -10.02 15.65
CA ALA A 131 16.96 -11.05 15.70
C ALA A 131 18.37 -10.51 15.41
N ASP A 132 18.48 -9.48 14.58
CA ASP A 132 19.78 -8.97 14.12
C ASP A 132 20.10 -7.58 14.65
N LEU A 133 19.15 -6.64 14.53
CA LEU A 133 19.38 -5.24 14.86
C LEU A 133 19.45 -5.03 16.37
N ILE A 134 18.33 -5.22 17.10
CA ILE A 134 18.26 -4.89 18.53
C ILE A 134 19.30 -5.67 19.36
N PRO A 135 19.54 -6.99 19.15
CA PRO A 135 20.53 -7.73 19.94
C PRO A 135 21.97 -7.27 19.72
N ALA A 136 22.28 -6.67 18.57
CA ALA A 136 23.62 -6.18 18.27
C ALA A 136 23.91 -4.77 18.83
N LEU A 137 22.89 -4.08 19.36
CA LEU A 137 23.04 -2.72 19.90
C LEU A 137 23.46 -2.74 21.39
N PRO A 138 24.09 -1.67 21.89
CA PRO A 138 24.42 -1.56 23.31
C PRO A 138 23.17 -1.63 24.20
N ALA A 139 23.29 -2.21 25.40
CA ALA A 139 22.19 -2.32 26.38
C ALA A 139 21.62 -0.97 26.88
N THR A 140 22.32 0.12 26.60
CA THR A 140 21.86 1.50 26.81
C THR A 140 20.86 1.97 25.74
N THR A 141 20.72 1.25 24.63
CA THR A 141 19.74 1.53 23.58
C THR A 141 18.44 0.80 23.86
N ARG A 142 17.33 1.53 23.89
CA ARG A 142 16.00 1.05 24.31
C ARG A 142 14.98 1.33 23.23
N PHE A 143 14.02 0.43 23.03
CA PHE A 143 12.99 0.56 22.01
C PHE A 143 11.60 0.63 22.63
N VAL A 144 10.79 1.55 22.14
CA VAL A 144 9.35 1.62 22.39
C VAL A 144 8.64 1.48 21.06
N LEU A 145 8.03 0.33 20.81
CA LEU A 145 7.37 -0.01 19.55
C LEU A 145 5.86 0.11 19.73
N ALA A 146 5.17 0.86 18.87
CA ALA A 146 3.73 1.02 18.94
C ALA A 146 3.03 0.47 17.68
N GLY A 147 2.21 -0.56 17.86
CA GLY A 147 1.52 -1.28 16.78
C GLY A 147 0.04 -1.49 17.05
N SER A 148 -0.74 -1.79 16.03
CA SER A 148 -2.18 -2.09 16.14
C SER A 148 -2.45 -3.54 16.49
N VAL A 149 -1.48 -4.42 16.23
CA VAL A 149 -1.55 -5.87 16.47
C VAL A 149 -0.66 -6.25 17.66
N PRO A 150 -1.03 -7.27 18.46
CA PRO A 150 -0.14 -7.82 19.49
C PRO A 150 1.25 -8.18 18.94
N PRO A 151 2.30 -8.08 19.77
CA PRO A 151 3.63 -8.52 19.37
C PRO A 151 3.66 -10.04 19.17
N PRO A 152 4.41 -10.54 18.17
CA PRO A 152 4.61 -11.97 18.00
C PRO A 152 5.19 -12.66 19.25
N PRO A 153 4.82 -13.92 19.55
CA PRO A 153 5.33 -14.65 20.72
C PRO A 153 6.86 -14.73 20.80
N ALA A 154 7.55 -14.67 19.65
CA ALA A 154 9.01 -14.67 19.59
C ALA A 154 9.65 -13.52 20.41
N TRP A 155 8.99 -12.37 20.55
CA TRP A 155 9.49 -11.28 21.39
C TRP A 155 9.60 -11.69 22.86
N SER A 156 8.55 -12.29 23.42
CA SER A 156 8.56 -12.69 24.83
C SER A 156 9.49 -13.87 25.08
N VAL A 157 9.56 -14.82 24.14
CA VAL A 157 10.43 -16.00 24.24
C VAL A 157 11.91 -15.62 24.22
N GLU A 158 12.33 -14.74 23.30
CA GLU A 158 13.76 -14.43 23.12
C GLU A 158 14.28 -13.38 24.11
N TYR A 159 13.47 -12.38 24.45
CA TYR A 159 13.90 -11.27 25.30
C TYR A 159 13.54 -11.47 26.78
N GLY A 160 12.58 -12.36 27.08
CA GLY A 160 12.17 -12.69 28.44
C GLY A 160 11.89 -11.45 29.29
N GLN A 161 12.62 -11.30 30.39
CA GLN A 161 12.49 -10.17 31.32
C GLN A 161 12.84 -8.78 30.72
N TYR A 162 13.53 -8.74 29.57
CA TYR A 162 13.88 -7.50 28.89
C TYR A 162 12.80 -7.02 27.91
N PHE A 163 11.69 -7.74 27.82
CA PHE A 163 10.54 -7.39 27.00
C PHE A 163 9.35 -7.01 27.88
N LEU A 164 8.71 -5.88 27.56
CA LEU A 164 7.52 -5.38 28.23
C LEU A 164 6.37 -5.27 27.23
N ASP A 165 5.36 -6.11 27.39
CA ASP A 165 4.14 -6.06 26.58
C ASP A 165 3.06 -5.20 27.25
N ILE A 166 2.56 -4.19 26.55
CA ILE A 166 1.55 -3.24 27.04
C ILE A 166 0.35 -3.25 26.09
N LYS A 167 -0.69 -3.99 26.49
CA LYS A 167 -1.99 -3.97 25.83
C LYS A 167 -2.84 -2.79 26.29
N LEU A 168 -3.19 -1.89 25.37
CA LEU A 168 -4.12 -0.80 25.65
C LEU A 168 -5.57 -1.28 25.52
N GLY A 169 -6.29 -1.29 26.65
CA GLY A 169 -7.75 -1.44 26.70
C GLY A 169 -8.49 -0.12 26.54
N THR A 170 -9.81 -0.11 26.66
CA THR A 170 -10.59 1.14 26.79
C THR A 170 -10.29 1.84 28.12
N LEU A 171 -10.56 3.13 28.20
CA LEU A 171 -10.44 3.87 29.46
C LEU A 171 -11.54 3.42 30.43
N PRO A 172 -11.20 3.21 31.72
CA PRO A 172 -12.16 3.07 32.78
C PRO A 172 -13.19 4.22 32.81
N ARG A 173 -14.38 3.92 33.33
CA ARG A 173 -15.46 4.91 33.46
C ARG A 173 -15.03 6.14 34.26
N ALA A 174 -14.39 5.93 35.41
CA ALA A 174 -13.95 7.02 36.28
C ALA A 174 -13.00 8.00 35.57
N GLU A 175 -12.11 7.51 34.71
CA GLU A 175 -11.18 8.34 33.97
C GLU A 175 -11.85 9.04 32.78
N SER A 176 -12.82 8.38 32.14
CA SER A 176 -13.65 9.01 31.11
C SER A 176 -14.49 10.15 31.69
N ASP A 177 -15.13 9.94 32.85
CA ASP A 177 -15.89 10.97 33.55
C ASP A 177 -14.98 12.12 34.01
N ALA A 178 -13.77 11.83 34.48
CA ALA A 178 -12.77 12.84 34.83
C ALA A 178 -12.38 13.70 33.61
N ALA A 179 -12.21 13.09 32.42
CA ALA A 179 -11.94 13.81 31.19
C ALA A 179 -13.12 14.70 30.75
N VAL A 180 -14.36 14.24 30.92
CA VAL A 180 -15.57 15.03 30.66
C VAL A 180 -15.70 16.19 31.63
N ALA A 181 -15.44 15.96 32.92
CA ALA A 181 -15.45 17.00 33.95
C ALA A 181 -14.35 18.04 33.71
N ALA A 182 -13.14 17.62 33.35
CA ALA A 182 -12.04 18.51 32.95
C ALA A 182 -12.39 19.34 31.70
N ALA A 183 -13.29 18.82 30.86
CA ALA A 183 -13.83 19.56 29.72
C ALA A 183 -14.93 20.57 30.08
N GLY A 184 -15.35 20.65 31.35
CA GLY A 184 -16.37 21.57 31.85
C GLY A 184 -17.81 21.15 31.55
N LEU A 185 -18.06 19.86 31.29
CA LEU A 185 -19.37 19.32 30.93
C LEU A 185 -20.09 18.70 32.15
N SER A 186 -21.43 18.69 32.14
CA SER A 186 -22.24 18.18 33.25
C SER A 186 -22.23 16.64 33.35
N ALA A 187 -22.61 16.12 34.52
CA ALA A 187 -22.73 14.68 34.76
C ALA A 187 -23.76 14.00 33.83
N ASP A 188 -24.86 14.68 33.50
CA ASP A 188 -25.87 14.15 32.57
C ASP A 188 -25.30 13.98 31.14
N ILE A 189 -24.45 14.90 30.71
CA ILE A 189 -23.73 14.80 29.43
C ILE A 189 -22.69 13.67 29.49
N ALA A 190 -22.04 13.47 30.65
CA ALA A 190 -21.05 12.40 30.83
C ALA A 190 -21.63 10.99 30.58
N GLU A 191 -22.86 10.73 31.04
CA GLU A 191 -23.54 9.46 30.77
C GLU A 191 -23.75 9.23 29.27
N ARG A 192 -24.20 10.27 28.55
CA ARG A 192 -24.38 10.19 27.10
C ARG A 192 -23.05 9.97 26.38
N ILE A 193 -22.00 10.67 26.78
CA ILE A 193 -20.65 10.52 26.23
C ILE A 193 -20.12 9.10 26.47
N TRP A 194 -20.35 8.51 27.65
CA TRP A 194 -19.96 7.14 27.95
C TRP A 194 -20.67 6.13 27.06
N LEU A 195 -21.99 6.25 26.91
CA LEU A 195 -22.78 5.34 26.05
C LEU A 195 -22.31 5.36 24.59
N LEU A 196 -21.84 6.51 24.10
CA LEU A 196 -21.35 6.66 22.71
C LEU A 196 -19.89 6.22 22.54
N SER A 197 -19.05 6.51 23.53
CA SER A 197 -17.61 6.26 23.43
C SER A 197 -17.20 4.89 23.94
N GLY A 198 -17.92 4.28 24.89
CA GLY A 198 -17.53 3.02 25.53
C GLY A 198 -16.15 3.05 26.18
N GLY A 199 -15.65 4.23 26.55
CA GLY A 199 -14.29 4.44 27.04
C GLY A 199 -13.21 4.42 25.94
N TYR A 200 -13.56 4.35 24.65
CA TYR A 200 -12.58 4.50 23.57
C TYR A 200 -12.09 5.95 23.50
N PRO A 201 -10.77 6.23 23.63
CA PRO A 201 -10.25 7.60 23.71
C PRO A 201 -10.60 8.51 22.53
N LEU A 202 -10.56 8.00 21.31
CA LEU A 202 -10.98 8.77 20.13
C LEU A 202 -12.48 9.12 20.19
N GLY A 203 -13.33 8.15 20.51
CA GLY A 203 -14.77 8.36 20.66
C GLY A 203 -15.08 9.36 21.78
N LEU A 204 -14.36 9.27 22.91
CA LEU A 204 -14.46 10.20 24.04
C LEU A 204 -14.10 11.63 23.62
N ARG A 205 -12.97 11.83 22.94
CA ARG A 205 -12.58 13.15 22.42
C ARG A 205 -13.59 13.72 21.43
N MET A 206 -14.08 12.89 20.52
CA MET A 206 -15.12 13.29 19.57
C MET A 206 -16.42 13.67 20.29
N ALA A 207 -16.83 12.92 21.32
CA ALA A 207 -18.08 13.14 22.01
C ALA A 207 -18.01 14.40 22.90
N ILE A 208 -16.88 14.66 23.55
CA ILE A 208 -16.60 15.92 24.24
C ILE A 208 -16.65 17.10 23.28
N HIS A 209 -16.03 16.97 22.10
CA HIS A 209 -16.08 18.01 21.07
C HIS A 209 -17.52 18.26 20.61
N ALA A 210 -18.26 17.20 20.25
CA ALA A 210 -19.66 17.28 19.83
C ALA A 210 -20.57 17.88 20.91
N ALA A 211 -20.31 17.61 22.19
CA ALA A 211 -21.05 18.22 23.30
C ALA A 211 -20.82 19.73 23.36
N ARG A 212 -19.58 20.19 23.21
CA ARG A 212 -19.21 21.61 23.21
C ARG A 212 -19.77 22.37 22.01
N THR A 213 -19.92 21.70 20.87
CA THR A 213 -20.49 22.29 19.64
C THR A 213 -22.00 22.10 19.51
N GLY A 214 -22.67 21.49 20.50
CA GLY A 214 -24.12 21.27 20.50
C GLY A 214 -24.61 20.16 19.56
N SER A 215 -23.72 19.28 19.11
CA SER A 215 -23.97 18.28 18.06
C SER A 215 -24.11 16.84 18.60
N LEU A 216 -23.97 16.64 19.91
CA LEU A 216 -23.97 15.31 20.55
C LEU A 216 -25.31 14.56 20.40
N GLY A 217 -26.43 15.28 20.36
CA GLY A 217 -27.78 14.71 20.46
C GLY A 217 -28.20 13.81 19.29
N THR A 218 -27.54 13.90 18.15
CA THR A 218 -27.92 13.18 16.92
C THR A 218 -27.20 11.85 16.72
N ALA A 219 -26.13 11.58 17.48
CA ALA A 219 -25.28 10.42 17.27
C ALA A 219 -25.62 9.24 18.20
N ARG A 220 -25.49 8.02 17.66
CA ARG A 220 -25.62 6.72 18.36
C ARG A 220 -24.35 5.89 18.35
N ASP A 221 -23.41 6.19 17.45
CA ASP A 221 -22.09 5.55 17.38
C ASP A 221 -21.01 6.55 16.94
N VAL A 222 -19.75 6.09 16.85
CA VAL A 222 -18.59 6.92 16.48
C VAL A 222 -18.67 7.43 15.04
N GLY A 223 -19.28 6.69 14.12
CA GLY A 223 -19.47 7.09 12.73
C GLY A 223 -20.54 8.19 12.60
N GLU A 224 -21.68 8.02 13.27
CA GLU A 224 -22.71 9.07 13.38
C GLU A 224 -22.16 10.32 14.09
N LEU A 225 -21.27 10.14 15.07
CA LEU A 225 -20.60 11.24 15.78
C LEU A 225 -19.64 12.02 14.87
N ALA A 226 -18.88 11.33 14.02
CA ALA A 226 -18.07 11.98 12.99
C ALA A 226 -18.94 12.82 12.05
N ASN A 227 -20.03 12.23 11.55
CA ASN A 227 -20.97 12.91 10.67
C ASN A 227 -21.65 14.10 11.35
N ALA A 228 -22.00 13.99 12.63
CA ALA A 228 -22.58 15.07 13.41
C ALA A 228 -21.61 16.24 13.59
N ILE A 229 -20.32 15.97 13.88
CA ILE A 229 -19.27 16.99 13.95
C ILE A 229 -19.11 17.66 12.58
N LEU A 230 -19.04 16.89 11.50
CA LEU A 230 -18.92 17.42 10.13
C LEU A 230 -20.13 18.26 9.72
N HIS A 231 -21.35 17.87 10.11
CA HIS A 231 -22.55 18.64 9.86
C HIS A 231 -22.57 19.95 10.65
N ALA A 232 -22.14 19.92 11.92
CA ALA A 232 -22.15 21.08 12.80
C ALA A 232 -21.09 22.12 12.46
N ILE A 233 -19.99 21.72 11.81
CA ILE A 233 -18.99 22.66 11.29
C ILE A 233 -19.65 23.71 10.39
N GLY A 234 -20.69 23.35 9.61
CA GLY A 234 -21.49 24.26 8.78
C GLY A 234 -20.74 24.95 7.62
N ASP A 235 -19.42 25.11 7.74
CA ASP A 235 -18.51 25.66 6.75
C ASP A 235 -18.23 24.64 5.64
N SER A 236 -18.65 24.99 4.44
CA SER A 236 -18.44 24.19 3.23
C SER A 236 -16.97 24.06 2.84
N ALA A 237 -16.06 24.94 3.29
CA ALA A 237 -14.63 24.84 3.01
C ALA A 237 -13.94 23.84 3.94
N LEU A 238 -14.12 23.96 5.27
CA LEU A 238 -13.54 23.05 6.24
C LEU A 238 -14.03 21.61 6.04
N ARG A 239 -15.35 21.44 5.84
CA ARG A 239 -15.92 20.11 5.56
C ARG A 239 -15.29 19.46 4.33
N ARG A 240 -15.21 20.18 3.20
CA ARG A 240 -14.60 19.67 1.97
C ARG A 240 -13.13 19.32 2.16
N ALA A 241 -12.38 20.13 2.93
CA ALA A 241 -10.98 19.85 3.19
C ALA A 241 -10.77 18.59 4.05
N VAL A 242 -11.65 18.34 5.02
CA VAL A 242 -11.63 17.10 5.82
C VAL A 242 -11.99 15.88 4.98
N GLU A 243 -13.01 15.99 4.13
CA GLU A 243 -13.38 14.96 3.16
C GLU A 243 -12.20 14.63 2.22
N ALA A 244 -11.51 15.65 1.70
CA ALA A 244 -10.29 15.45 0.90
C ALA A 244 -9.16 14.80 1.71
N CYS A 245 -8.96 15.18 2.98
CA CYS A 245 -8.01 14.52 3.88
C CYS A 245 -8.36 13.05 4.14
N ALA A 246 -9.65 12.68 4.07
CA ALA A 246 -10.08 11.31 4.31
C ALA A 246 -9.83 10.38 3.10
N ILE A 247 -9.72 10.92 1.88
CA ILE A 247 -9.45 10.15 0.66
C ILE A 247 -7.97 9.72 0.59
N VAL A 248 -7.06 10.54 1.11
CA VAL A 248 -5.60 10.34 0.96
C VAL A 248 -4.95 9.85 2.25
N ARG A 249 -3.80 9.17 2.12
CA ARG A 249 -3.05 8.64 3.29
C ARG A 249 -2.46 9.75 4.15
N ARG A 250 -1.89 10.78 3.50
CA ARG A 250 -1.29 11.98 4.11
C ARG A 250 -1.58 13.18 3.22
N ALA A 251 -2.31 14.14 3.76
CA ALA A 251 -2.69 15.37 3.11
C ALA A 251 -1.67 16.48 3.43
N ASN A 252 -1.20 17.17 2.40
CA ASN A 252 -0.45 18.41 2.55
C ASN A 252 -1.16 19.55 1.82
N ARG A 253 -0.72 20.78 2.06
CA ARG A 253 -1.35 21.99 1.50
C ARG A 253 -1.45 21.95 -0.02
N ALA A 254 -0.42 21.45 -0.72
CA ALA A 254 -0.41 21.39 -2.18
C ALA A 254 -1.43 20.36 -2.71
N LEU A 255 -1.40 19.13 -2.17
CA LEU A 255 -2.33 18.07 -2.56
C LEU A 255 -3.79 18.44 -2.27
N LEU A 256 -4.08 19.05 -1.11
CA LEU A 256 -5.43 19.53 -0.80
C LEU A 256 -5.90 20.62 -1.75
N SER A 257 -5.01 21.56 -2.12
CA SER A 257 -5.34 22.61 -3.09
C SER A 257 -5.65 22.01 -4.47
N THR A 258 -4.93 20.96 -4.86
CA THR A 258 -5.21 20.24 -6.11
C THR A 258 -6.55 19.50 -6.06
N ILE A 259 -6.83 18.72 -5.00
CA ILE A 259 -8.09 17.97 -4.86
C ILE A 259 -9.31 18.90 -4.82
N LEU A 260 -9.18 20.03 -4.12
CA LEU A 260 -10.24 21.03 -3.98
C LEU A 260 -10.32 21.99 -5.17
N GLU A 261 -9.45 21.82 -6.17
CA GLU A 261 -9.34 22.65 -7.38
C GLU A 261 -9.26 24.15 -7.06
N THR A 262 -8.52 24.50 -6.01
CA THR A 262 -8.33 25.90 -5.64
C THR A 262 -7.28 26.53 -6.53
N GLY A 263 -7.63 27.61 -7.23
CA GLY A 263 -6.70 28.37 -8.08
C GLY A 263 -5.52 28.99 -7.32
N GLU A 264 -5.60 29.02 -5.99
CA GLU A 264 -4.54 29.41 -5.07
C GLU A 264 -4.36 28.35 -3.97
N PRO A 265 -3.17 28.27 -3.32
CA PRO A 265 -2.98 27.36 -2.21
C PRO A 265 -3.93 27.65 -1.05
N ILE A 266 -4.65 26.63 -0.56
CA ILE A 266 -5.61 26.77 0.54
C ILE A 266 -5.01 27.53 1.73
N PRO A 267 -5.76 28.39 2.42
CA PRO A 267 -5.19 29.23 3.47
C PRO A 267 -4.69 28.40 4.65
N LEU A 268 -3.63 28.88 5.33
CA LEU A 268 -3.09 28.20 6.51
C LEU A 268 -4.12 28.11 7.64
N SER A 269 -5.03 29.08 7.75
CA SER A 269 -6.14 29.03 8.71
C SER A 269 -7.06 27.83 8.50
N LEU A 270 -7.21 27.33 7.27
CA LEU A 270 -7.97 26.12 6.99
C LEU A 270 -7.23 24.87 7.47
N ILE A 271 -5.90 24.83 7.29
CA ILE A 271 -5.05 23.77 7.82
C ILE A 271 -5.13 23.73 9.36
N GLU A 272 -4.98 24.90 9.99
CA GLU A 272 -5.11 25.05 11.44
C GLU A 272 -6.48 24.61 11.93
N ALA A 273 -7.56 25.00 11.22
CA ALA A 273 -8.91 24.57 11.56
C ALA A 273 -9.08 23.04 11.47
N ILE A 274 -8.52 22.38 10.45
CA ILE A 274 -8.52 20.91 10.37
C ILE A 274 -7.81 20.31 11.57
N GLU A 275 -6.64 20.85 11.95
CA GLU A 275 -5.84 20.35 13.08
C GLU A 275 -6.56 20.49 14.44
N THR A 276 -7.52 21.41 14.58
CA THR A 276 -8.34 21.52 15.80
C THR A 276 -9.37 20.39 15.95
N LEU A 277 -9.66 19.63 14.89
CA LEU A 277 -10.66 18.57 14.92
C LEU A 277 -10.16 17.37 15.74
N PRO A 278 -11.02 16.73 16.55
CA PRO A 278 -10.61 15.68 17.50
C PRO A 278 -10.07 14.40 16.82
N PHE A 279 -10.34 14.22 15.53
CA PHE A 279 -9.95 13.04 14.74
C PHE A 279 -8.89 13.34 13.67
N ALA A 280 -8.50 14.61 13.49
CA ALA A 280 -7.40 14.99 12.62
C ALA A 280 -6.08 14.85 13.39
N LYS A 281 -5.05 14.37 12.69
CA LYS A 281 -3.70 14.24 13.23
C LYS A 281 -2.71 14.75 12.21
N ARG A 282 -1.51 15.12 12.67
CA ARG A 282 -0.40 15.53 11.83
C ARG A 282 0.87 14.80 12.22
N ASP A 283 1.64 14.38 11.23
CA ASP A 283 3.02 13.93 11.36
C ASP A 283 3.94 14.71 10.40
N ALA A 284 5.18 14.26 10.26
CA ALA A 284 6.16 14.86 9.36
C ALA A 284 5.73 14.84 7.87
N GLU A 285 4.80 13.93 7.51
CA GLU A 285 4.38 13.69 6.12
C GLU A 285 3.07 14.40 5.76
N GLY A 286 2.28 14.78 6.75
CA GLY A 286 1.09 15.61 6.56
C GLY A 286 -0.03 15.31 7.55
N ILE A 287 -1.22 15.81 7.21
CA ILE A 287 -2.44 15.59 7.97
C ILE A 287 -3.07 14.26 7.57
N TYR A 288 -3.64 13.54 8.52
CA TYR A 288 -4.44 12.36 8.25
C TYR A 288 -5.63 12.26 9.19
N ILE A 289 -6.68 11.61 8.71
CA ILE A 289 -7.90 11.34 9.47
C ILE A 289 -7.79 9.96 10.12
N ALA A 290 -8.14 9.87 11.40
CA ALA A 290 -8.14 8.62 12.14
C ALA A 290 -9.03 7.54 11.48
N GLU A 291 -8.53 6.31 11.40
CA GLU A 291 -9.13 5.18 10.64
C GLU A 291 -10.65 5.02 10.78
N PRO A 292 -11.25 5.00 12.00
CA PRO A 292 -12.70 4.80 12.12
C PRO A 292 -13.52 5.92 11.50
N VAL A 293 -13.02 7.16 11.61
CA VAL A 293 -13.67 8.36 11.06
C VAL A 293 -13.43 8.45 9.56
N ARG A 294 -12.20 8.17 9.11
CA ARG A 294 -11.86 8.15 7.68
C ARG A 294 -12.76 7.17 6.93
N ARG A 295 -12.92 5.96 7.47
CA ARG A 295 -13.78 4.93 6.90
C ARG A 295 -15.23 5.40 6.82
N ALA A 296 -15.78 5.95 7.89
CA ALA A 296 -17.16 6.48 7.87
C ALA A 296 -17.36 7.56 6.81
N ILE A 297 -16.40 8.48 6.64
CA ILE A 297 -16.45 9.52 5.61
C ILE A 297 -16.37 8.92 4.21
N VAL A 298 -15.42 8.01 3.95
CA VAL A 298 -15.24 7.38 2.64
C VAL A 298 -16.45 6.51 2.28
N ASP A 299 -16.98 5.73 3.22
CA ASP A 299 -18.18 4.91 3.02
C ASP A 299 -19.38 5.81 2.67
N TRP A 300 -19.57 6.93 3.38
CA TRP A 300 -20.61 7.91 3.05
C TRP A 300 -20.39 8.55 1.67
N MET A 301 -19.19 9.05 1.36
CA MET A 301 -18.89 9.69 0.08
C MET A 301 -19.08 8.74 -1.09
N SER A 302 -18.61 7.50 -0.97
CA SER A 302 -18.76 6.48 -2.01
C SER A 302 -20.21 6.07 -2.25
N ALA A 303 -21.08 6.16 -1.23
CA ALA A 303 -22.50 5.83 -1.34
C ALA A 303 -23.37 7.02 -1.80
N VAL A 304 -23.08 8.24 -1.32
CA VAL A 304 -23.94 9.42 -1.51
C VAL A 304 -23.46 10.32 -2.64
N GLU A 305 -22.14 10.50 -2.79
CA GLU A 305 -21.53 11.34 -3.83
C GLU A 305 -20.45 10.57 -4.62
N PRO A 306 -20.80 9.44 -5.27
CA PRO A 306 -19.84 8.55 -5.90
C PRO A 306 -19.00 9.26 -6.98
N GLU A 307 -19.60 10.15 -7.77
CA GLU A 307 -18.90 10.90 -8.81
C GLU A 307 -17.81 11.82 -8.24
N ARG A 308 -18.12 12.56 -7.16
CA ARG A 308 -17.15 13.45 -6.50
C ARG A 308 -16.02 12.66 -5.85
N TYR A 309 -16.36 11.54 -5.20
CA TYR A 309 -15.37 10.66 -4.61
C TYR A 309 -14.40 10.08 -5.65
N GLN A 310 -14.92 9.60 -6.78
CA GLN A 310 -14.10 9.09 -7.88
C GLN A 310 -13.22 10.19 -8.51
N LEU A 311 -13.78 11.39 -8.71
CA LEU A 311 -13.03 12.55 -9.21
C LEU A 311 -11.88 12.92 -8.29
N TRP A 312 -12.16 13.17 -7.00
CA TRP A 312 -11.13 13.58 -6.03
C TRP A 312 -10.05 12.52 -5.84
N ARG A 313 -10.43 11.23 -5.86
CA ARG A 313 -9.47 10.13 -5.81
C ARG A 313 -8.56 10.12 -7.04
N LYS A 314 -9.11 10.31 -8.24
CA LYS A 314 -8.34 10.41 -9.49
C LYS A 314 -7.39 11.61 -9.44
N THR A 315 -7.89 12.79 -9.05
CA THR A 315 -7.08 14.00 -8.90
C THR A 315 -5.92 13.80 -7.93
N ALA A 316 -6.16 13.13 -6.81
CA ALA A 316 -5.10 12.77 -5.87
C ALA A 316 -4.07 11.81 -6.49
N ALA A 317 -4.53 10.79 -7.22
CA ALA A 317 -3.66 9.83 -7.89
C ALA A 317 -2.77 10.51 -8.95
N ASP A 318 -3.35 11.36 -9.80
CA ASP A 318 -2.63 12.12 -10.82
C ASP A 318 -1.56 13.03 -10.21
N TRP A 319 -1.90 13.70 -9.09
CA TRP A 319 -0.94 14.51 -8.33
C TRP A 319 0.21 13.65 -7.80
N ILE A 320 -0.08 12.50 -7.15
CA ILE A 320 0.95 11.60 -6.60
C ILE A 320 1.84 11.05 -7.71
N VAL A 321 1.27 10.65 -8.85
CA VAL A 321 1.99 10.13 -10.02
C VAL A 321 2.95 11.16 -10.58
N SER A 322 2.52 12.42 -10.73
CA SER A 322 3.39 13.49 -11.23
C SER A 322 4.59 13.72 -10.28
N HIS A 323 4.38 13.67 -8.97
CA HIS A 323 5.43 13.83 -7.97
C HIS A 323 6.34 12.59 -7.86
N LEU A 324 5.81 11.38 -8.06
CA LEU A 324 6.60 10.14 -8.12
C LEU A 324 7.64 10.18 -9.24
N ARG A 325 7.27 10.75 -10.40
CA ARG A 325 8.17 10.89 -11.55
C ARG A 325 9.33 11.84 -11.26
N ALA A 326 9.08 12.89 -10.48
CA ALA A 326 10.08 13.87 -10.05
C ALA A 326 10.90 13.45 -8.80
N ALA A 327 10.42 12.48 -8.01
CA ALA A 327 11.01 12.14 -6.72
C ALA A 327 12.36 11.36 -6.82
N GLY A 328 13.27 11.70 -5.89
CA GLY A 328 14.48 10.94 -5.57
C GLY A 328 14.19 9.61 -4.86
N ARG A 329 15.22 8.76 -4.67
CA ARG A 329 15.06 7.37 -4.17
C ARG A 329 14.32 7.27 -2.83
N SER A 330 14.56 8.17 -1.88
CA SER A 330 13.93 8.17 -0.55
C SER A 330 12.44 8.57 -0.59
N GLY A 331 12.06 9.54 -1.43
CA GLY A 331 10.68 10.01 -1.53
C GLY A 331 9.73 9.09 -2.31
N ARG A 332 10.27 8.16 -3.11
CA ARG A 332 9.47 7.25 -3.96
C ARG A 332 8.64 6.25 -3.16
N TRP A 333 9.19 5.65 -2.12
CA TRP A 333 8.45 4.67 -1.33
C TRP A 333 7.24 5.31 -0.64
N ARG A 334 7.44 6.49 -0.05
CA ARG A 334 6.36 7.26 0.57
C ARG A 334 5.22 7.54 -0.40
N LEU A 335 5.54 8.09 -1.58
CA LEU A 335 4.53 8.41 -2.58
C LEU A 335 3.91 7.14 -3.21
N MET A 336 4.64 6.03 -3.27
CA MET A 336 4.08 4.74 -3.68
C MET A 336 3.07 4.23 -2.65
N ALA A 337 3.35 4.36 -1.35
CA ALA A 337 2.39 4.04 -0.30
C ALA A 337 1.14 4.95 -0.36
N ASP A 338 1.31 6.23 -0.70
CA ASP A 338 0.19 7.14 -0.95
C ASP A 338 -0.65 6.68 -2.14
N LEU A 339 -0.02 6.24 -3.24
CA LEU A 339 -0.71 5.75 -4.43
C LEU A 339 -1.48 4.45 -4.14
N LEU A 340 -0.84 3.50 -3.45
CA LEU A 340 -1.45 2.22 -3.06
C LEU A 340 -2.63 2.40 -2.10
N HIS A 341 -2.62 3.46 -1.28
CA HIS A 341 -3.74 3.80 -0.39
C HIS A 341 -5.03 4.11 -1.18
N LEU A 342 -4.90 4.63 -2.40
CA LEU A 342 -6.04 4.98 -3.26
C LEU A 342 -6.66 3.77 -3.98
N LEU A 343 -6.09 2.56 -3.85
CA LEU A 343 -6.70 1.35 -4.42
C LEU A 343 -7.96 0.97 -3.64
N GLU A 344 -9.12 1.04 -4.28
CA GLU A 344 -10.42 0.76 -3.64
C GLU A 344 -10.62 -0.68 -3.23
N GLN A 345 -10.07 -1.64 -3.99
CA GLN A 345 -10.27 -3.05 -3.68
C GLN A 345 -9.33 -3.49 -2.56
N PRO A 346 -9.87 -4.02 -1.44
CA PRO A 346 -9.04 -4.66 -0.43
C PRO A 346 -8.20 -5.77 -1.06
N ALA A 347 -8.72 -6.60 -1.97
CA ALA A 347 -7.94 -7.67 -2.62
C ALA A 347 -6.71 -7.14 -3.39
N LEU A 348 -6.84 -6.05 -4.16
CA LEU A 348 -5.71 -5.45 -4.89
C LEU A 348 -4.73 -4.80 -3.92
N ARG A 349 -5.24 -4.05 -2.92
CA ARG A 349 -4.41 -3.47 -1.87
C ARG A 349 -3.67 -4.55 -1.07
N ASN A 350 -4.34 -5.65 -0.78
CA ASN A 350 -3.85 -6.82 -0.06
C ASN A 350 -2.85 -7.63 -0.88
N ALA A 351 -2.91 -7.58 -2.22
CA ALA A 351 -1.86 -8.13 -3.07
C ALA A 351 -0.52 -7.41 -2.89
N PHE A 352 -0.55 -6.17 -2.39
CA PHE A 352 0.63 -5.37 -2.03
C PHE A 352 0.85 -5.27 -0.51
N PHE A 353 -0.20 -5.44 0.30
CA PHE A 353 -0.22 -5.33 1.77
C PHE A 353 -1.27 -6.27 2.38
N PRO A 354 -1.04 -7.59 2.37
CA PRO A 354 -2.01 -8.58 2.84
C PRO A 354 -2.32 -8.38 4.32
N PRO A 355 -3.60 -8.52 4.73
CA PRO A 355 -4.03 -8.14 6.06
C PRO A 355 -3.66 -9.22 7.08
N GLY A 356 -3.33 -8.77 8.30
CA GLY A 356 -3.72 -9.46 9.54
C GLY A 356 -2.90 -10.65 10.02
N GLU A 357 -2.22 -11.43 9.19
CA GLU A 357 -1.41 -12.56 9.67
C GLU A 357 0.09 -12.23 9.71
N GLU A 358 0.79 -12.73 10.74
CA GLU A 358 2.23 -12.58 10.95
C GLU A 358 3.01 -13.15 9.77
N ALA A 359 3.38 -12.30 8.80
CA ALA A 359 4.25 -12.70 7.71
C ALA A 359 5.68 -12.93 8.27
N PRO A 360 6.23 -14.16 8.22
CA PRO A 360 7.61 -14.43 8.61
C PRO A 360 8.65 -13.64 7.79
N PRO A 361 9.91 -13.51 8.26
CA PRO A 361 11.01 -13.00 7.44
C PRO A 361 11.11 -13.71 6.11
N VAL A 362 11.50 -12.97 5.06
CA VAL A 362 11.96 -13.56 3.81
C VAL A 362 13.42 -13.20 3.59
N ASP A 363 14.26 -14.22 3.44
CA ASP A 363 15.69 -14.08 3.21
C ASP A 363 16.12 -14.83 1.95
N PRO A 364 17.27 -14.48 1.34
CA PRO A 364 17.92 -15.35 0.37
C PRO A 364 18.13 -16.76 0.94
N ALA A 365 17.91 -17.77 0.11
CA ALA A 365 18.12 -19.17 0.48
C ALA A 365 19.60 -19.44 0.79
N ARG A 366 19.84 -20.20 1.86
CA ARG A 366 21.13 -20.73 2.30
C ARG A 366 21.26 -22.18 1.82
N ALA A 367 22.48 -22.72 1.87
CA ALA A 367 22.76 -24.10 1.45
C ALA A 367 21.83 -25.12 2.14
N ASP A 368 21.61 -24.95 3.45
CA ASP A 368 20.82 -25.88 4.28
C ASP A 368 19.29 -25.75 4.06
N ASP A 369 18.82 -24.74 3.31
CA ASP A 369 17.39 -24.58 3.00
C ASP A 369 16.95 -25.45 1.81
N PHE A 370 17.87 -25.86 0.93
CA PHE A 370 17.52 -26.43 -0.37
C PHE A 370 16.81 -27.79 -0.28
N ASP A 371 17.14 -28.63 0.68
CA ASP A 371 16.40 -29.90 0.90
C ASP A 371 14.92 -29.61 1.21
N GLN A 372 14.67 -28.64 2.09
CA GLN A 372 13.30 -28.24 2.45
C GLN A 372 12.57 -27.54 1.29
N ILE A 373 13.27 -26.77 0.45
CA ILE A 373 12.72 -26.17 -0.77
C ILE A 373 12.25 -27.26 -1.74
N LEU A 374 13.10 -28.27 -1.98
CA LEU A 374 12.80 -29.38 -2.87
C LEU A 374 11.64 -30.24 -2.36
N ASP A 375 11.57 -30.47 -1.05
CA ASP A 375 10.44 -31.16 -0.42
C ASP A 375 9.13 -30.38 -0.58
N ILE A 376 9.15 -29.04 -0.47
CA ILE A 376 7.96 -28.21 -0.70
C ILE A 376 7.53 -28.27 -2.17
N ALA A 377 8.48 -28.23 -3.12
CA ALA A 377 8.19 -28.35 -4.54
C ALA A 377 7.55 -29.71 -4.87
N GLU A 378 8.10 -30.80 -4.34
CA GLU A 378 7.56 -32.15 -4.52
C GLU A 378 6.16 -32.30 -3.90
N LEU A 379 5.97 -31.79 -2.68
CA LEU A 379 4.70 -31.82 -1.98
C LEU A 379 3.59 -31.10 -2.76
N ARG A 380 3.94 -30.02 -3.47
CA ARG A 380 2.98 -29.15 -4.17
C ARG A 380 2.66 -29.61 -5.57
N ASP A 381 3.71 -29.90 -6.32
CA ASP A 381 3.65 -30.01 -7.77
C ASP A 381 4.23 -31.36 -8.27
N GLY A 382 4.69 -32.24 -7.36
CA GLY A 382 5.14 -33.59 -7.64
C GLY A 382 6.63 -33.74 -7.94
N ALA A 383 7.08 -35.00 -8.09
CA ALA A 383 8.49 -35.35 -8.28
C ALA A 383 9.12 -34.75 -9.55
N ASP A 384 8.33 -34.58 -10.62
CA ASP A 384 8.79 -33.94 -11.85
C ASP A 384 9.14 -32.45 -11.62
N GLU A 385 8.37 -31.74 -10.79
CA GLU A 385 8.68 -30.34 -10.47
C GLU A 385 9.87 -30.26 -9.51
N ARG A 386 9.99 -31.18 -8.54
CA ARG A 386 11.19 -31.30 -7.70
C ARG A 386 12.46 -31.38 -8.55
N ALA A 387 12.50 -32.27 -9.52
CA ALA A 387 13.66 -32.46 -10.40
C ALA A 387 13.99 -31.19 -11.20
N ARG A 388 12.98 -30.43 -11.64
CA ARG A 388 13.19 -29.14 -12.33
C ARG A 388 13.78 -28.11 -11.39
N ILE A 389 13.19 -27.95 -10.20
CA ILE A 389 13.63 -26.98 -9.20
C ILE A 389 15.04 -27.28 -8.70
N GLU A 390 15.42 -28.56 -8.62
CA GLU A 390 16.79 -28.97 -8.31
C GLU A 390 17.79 -28.44 -9.36
N VAL A 391 17.47 -28.53 -10.65
CA VAL A 391 18.33 -27.98 -11.72
C VAL A 391 18.42 -26.45 -11.63
N TRP A 392 17.33 -25.77 -11.27
CA TRP A 392 17.35 -24.34 -11.00
C TRP A 392 18.22 -24.00 -9.79
N ALA A 393 18.12 -24.75 -8.69
CA ALA A 393 18.90 -24.56 -7.47
C ALA A 393 20.41 -24.75 -7.71
N GLN A 394 20.80 -25.73 -8.52
CA GLN A 394 22.21 -25.96 -8.87
C GLN A 394 22.82 -24.82 -9.69
N ARG A 395 22.02 -24.15 -10.53
CA ARG A 395 22.51 -23.12 -11.45
C ARG A 395 22.35 -21.70 -10.93
N LEU A 396 21.24 -21.42 -10.26
CA LEU A 396 20.84 -20.09 -9.79
C LEU A 396 20.41 -20.12 -8.31
N PRO A 397 21.23 -20.64 -7.38
CA PRO A 397 20.84 -20.75 -5.96
C PRO A 397 20.52 -19.38 -5.34
N HIS A 398 21.22 -18.33 -5.78
CA HIS A 398 21.03 -16.95 -5.33
C HIS A 398 19.71 -16.30 -5.81
N ARG A 399 18.89 -17.00 -6.62
CA ARG A 399 17.56 -16.55 -7.07
C ARG A 399 16.41 -17.13 -6.26
N PHE A 400 16.72 -17.94 -5.25
CA PHE A 400 15.77 -18.46 -4.29
C PHE A 400 15.72 -17.59 -3.04
N SER A 401 14.51 -17.33 -2.57
CA SER A 401 14.27 -16.71 -1.27
C SER A 401 13.28 -17.57 -0.50
N VAL A 402 13.45 -17.63 0.82
CA VAL A 402 12.67 -18.48 1.72
C VAL A 402 12.03 -17.64 2.82
N ALA A 403 10.77 -17.96 3.10
CA ALA A 403 10.09 -17.52 4.30
C ALA A 403 10.36 -18.54 5.42
N ARG A 404 11.07 -18.15 6.48
CA ARG A 404 11.42 -19.06 7.59
C ARG A 404 10.51 -18.90 8.79
N GLY A 405 10.09 -20.02 9.34
CA GLY A 405 9.33 -20.08 10.59
C GLY A 405 10.21 -19.91 11.83
N PRO A 406 9.60 -19.94 13.02
CA PRO A 406 10.30 -19.69 14.29
C PRO A 406 11.41 -20.70 14.59
N GLU A 407 11.30 -21.93 14.09
CA GLU A 407 12.25 -23.01 14.34
C GLU A 407 13.30 -23.12 13.22
N GLY A 408 13.29 -22.19 12.26
CA GLY A 408 14.19 -22.17 11.10
C GLY A 408 13.71 -23.05 9.94
N GLU A 409 12.52 -23.63 10.05
CA GLU A 409 11.88 -24.40 8.99
C GLU A 409 11.46 -23.50 7.82
N VAL A 410 11.60 -24.01 6.60
CA VAL A 410 11.13 -23.31 5.41
C VAL A 410 9.61 -23.46 5.32
N LEU A 411 8.90 -22.35 5.52
CA LEU A 411 7.45 -22.27 5.43
C LEU A 411 6.98 -22.03 3.99
N ALA A 412 7.76 -21.27 3.22
CA ALA A 412 7.53 -21.02 1.80
C ALA A 412 8.81 -20.61 1.10
N PHE A 413 8.83 -20.69 -0.22
CA PHE A 413 9.91 -20.13 -1.03
C PHE A 413 9.35 -19.50 -2.31
N TYR A 414 10.14 -18.64 -2.93
CA TYR A 414 9.95 -18.24 -4.31
C TYR A 414 11.25 -18.32 -5.11
N LEU A 415 11.10 -18.59 -6.41
CA LEU A 415 12.18 -18.54 -7.40
C LEU A 415 11.92 -17.38 -8.35
N PHE A 416 12.79 -16.37 -8.30
CA PHE A 416 12.68 -15.14 -9.09
C PHE A 416 13.92 -14.93 -9.95
N ALA A 417 13.83 -15.25 -11.24
CA ALA A 417 14.92 -15.10 -12.19
C ALA A 417 14.73 -13.86 -13.07
N ARG A 418 15.83 -13.36 -13.64
CA ARG A 418 15.90 -12.14 -14.46
C ARG A 418 16.48 -12.44 -15.82
N GLN A 419 16.19 -11.60 -16.81
CA GLN A 419 16.67 -11.78 -18.19
C GLN A 419 18.20 -11.91 -18.31
N ASP A 420 18.94 -11.24 -17.43
CA ASP A 420 20.41 -11.21 -17.40
C ASP A 420 21.06 -12.45 -16.73
N ASP A 421 20.26 -13.37 -16.18
CA ASP A 421 20.78 -14.60 -15.59
C ASP A 421 21.25 -15.62 -16.66
N PRO A 422 22.21 -16.49 -16.33
CA PRO A 422 22.71 -17.53 -17.24
C PRO A 422 21.68 -18.66 -17.46
N HIS A 423 20.77 -18.45 -18.41
CA HIS A 423 19.66 -19.37 -18.71
C HIS A 423 19.98 -20.56 -19.62
N SER A 424 21.23 -20.70 -20.06
CA SER A 424 21.61 -21.67 -21.09
C SER A 424 21.20 -23.10 -20.71
N GLY A 425 20.39 -23.74 -21.55
CA GLY A 425 19.93 -25.12 -21.34
C GLY A 425 18.82 -25.31 -20.28
N LEU A 426 18.37 -24.25 -19.58
CA LEU A 426 17.26 -24.38 -18.63
C LEU A 426 15.93 -24.72 -19.32
N GLY A 427 15.67 -24.13 -20.49
CA GLY A 427 14.45 -24.42 -21.26
C GLY A 427 14.36 -25.88 -21.76
N ALA A 428 15.48 -26.59 -21.89
CA ALA A 428 15.45 -28.02 -22.27
C ALA A 428 14.91 -28.91 -21.14
N VAL A 429 15.13 -28.50 -19.89
CA VAL A 429 14.72 -29.23 -18.67
C VAL A 429 13.37 -28.72 -18.16
N ASP A 430 13.07 -27.44 -18.40
CA ASP A 430 11.88 -26.76 -17.92
C ASP A 430 10.98 -26.31 -19.08
N PRO A 431 9.99 -27.13 -19.47
CA PRO A 431 9.02 -26.81 -20.51
C PRO A 431 8.27 -25.49 -20.32
N LEU A 432 8.04 -25.09 -19.06
CA LEU A 432 7.33 -23.86 -18.74
C LEU A 432 8.21 -22.66 -19.03
N PHE A 433 9.47 -22.70 -18.61
CA PHE A 433 10.43 -21.66 -18.94
C PHE A 433 10.72 -21.59 -20.45
N ALA A 434 10.78 -22.73 -21.14
CA ALA A 434 10.89 -22.76 -22.60
C ALA A 434 9.71 -22.07 -23.31
N ALA A 435 8.48 -22.25 -22.80
CA ALA A 435 7.31 -21.57 -23.35
C ALA A 435 7.43 -20.04 -23.18
N TRP A 436 7.95 -19.57 -22.05
CA TRP A 436 8.21 -18.14 -21.84
C TRP A 436 9.28 -17.59 -22.78
N GLN A 437 10.38 -18.33 -22.96
CA GLN A 437 11.44 -17.97 -23.91
C GLN A 437 10.91 -17.92 -25.35
N ALA A 438 10.10 -18.90 -25.76
CA ALA A 438 9.48 -18.94 -27.08
C ALA A 438 8.51 -17.77 -27.30
N HIS A 439 7.64 -17.47 -26.32
CA HIS A 439 6.75 -16.31 -26.40
C HIS A 439 7.54 -15.01 -26.46
N LEU A 440 8.60 -14.86 -25.68
CA LEU A 440 9.44 -13.67 -25.70
C LEU A 440 10.14 -13.49 -27.06
N ALA A 441 10.66 -14.58 -27.64
CA ALA A 441 11.27 -14.55 -28.96
C ALA A 441 10.27 -14.16 -30.06
N ALA A 442 9.02 -14.64 -29.97
CA ALA A 442 7.95 -14.29 -30.89
C ALA A 442 7.40 -12.86 -30.68
N ASN A 443 7.49 -12.33 -29.45
CA ASN A 443 6.93 -11.05 -29.05
C ASN A 443 7.98 -10.23 -28.29
N PRO A 444 9.04 -9.74 -28.95
CA PRO A 444 10.11 -9.00 -28.29
C PRO A 444 9.59 -7.71 -27.66
N VAL A 445 10.14 -7.34 -26.51
CA VAL A 445 9.87 -6.09 -25.80
C VAL A 445 11.17 -5.42 -25.42
N GLU A 446 11.18 -4.09 -25.46
CA GLU A 446 12.31 -3.29 -24.97
C GLU A 446 12.13 -3.03 -23.47
N GLY A 447 13.12 -3.48 -22.68
CA GLY A 447 13.15 -3.30 -21.23
C GLY A 447 13.54 -4.57 -20.49
N GLU A 448 13.54 -4.50 -19.17
CA GLU A 448 13.83 -5.61 -18.26
C GLU A 448 12.67 -6.60 -18.24
N ILE A 449 13.02 -7.89 -18.27
CA ILE A 449 12.08 -9.00 -18.24
C ILE A 449 12.34 -9.84 -16.98
N LEU A 450 11.26 -10.14 -16.27
CA LEU A 450 11.28 -10.85 -14.99
C LEU A 450 10.52 -12.16 -15.08
N PHE A 451 11.01 -13.17 -14.39
CA PHE A 451 10.45 -14.52 -14.37
C PHE A 451 10.20 -14.95 -12.92
N ILE A 452 8.93 -14.94 -12.51
CA ILE A 452 8.49 -15.51 -11.23
C ILE A 452 8.19 -16.98 -11.49
N ARG A 453 9.23 -17.82 -11.43
CA ARG A 453 9.15 -19.22 -11.87
C ARG A 453 8.29 -20.07 -10.95
N GLN A 454 8.37 -19.86 -9.64
CA GLN A 454 7.54 -20.57 -8.68
C GLN A 454 7.42 -19.77 -7.39
N MET A 455 6.28 -19.94 -6.73
CA MET A 455 6.08 -19.55 -5.34
C MET A 455 5.23 -20.62 -4.68
N ALA A 456 5.80 -21.29 -3.69
CA ALA A 456 5.19 -22.46 -3.06
C ALA A 456 5.34 -22.36 -1.54
N ALA A 457 4.33 -22.84 -0.81
CA ALA A 457 4.32 -22.85 0.65
C ALA A 457 4.06 -24.25 1.18
N ARG A 458 4.60 -24.59 2.34
CA ARG A 458 4.39 -25.90 2.97
C ARG A 458 2.95 -26.09 3.44
N ALA A 459 2.28 -25.04 3.92
CA ALA A 459 0.88 -25.07 4.35
C ALA A 459 -0.11 -24.91 3.18
N ASN A 460 -1.26 -25.59 3.27
CA ASN A 460 -2.38 -25.45 2.32
C ASN A 460 -3.20 -24.18 2.59
N GLY A 461 -3.95 -23.73 1.59
CA GLY A 461 -4.85 -22.58 1.68
C GLY A 461 -4.42 -21.41 0.77
N ALA A 462 -5.33 -20.46 0.56
CA ALA A 462 -5.12 -19.40 -0.43
C ALA A 462 -3.92 -18.48 -0.11
N ASN A 463 -3.67 -18.17 1.16
CA ASN A 463 -2.59 -17.26 1.58
C ASN A 463 -1.99 -17.64 2.95
N PRO A 464 -1.29 -18.78 3.08
CA PRO A 464 -0.60 -19.10 4.32
C PRO A 464 0.49 -18.06 4.62
N PRO A 465 0.82 -17.79 5.90
CA PRO A 465 1.71 -16.70 6.30
C PRO A 465 3.04 -16.64 5.54
N GLY A 466 3.70 -17.79 5.33
CA GLY A 466 4.95 -17.86 4.57
C GLY A 466 4.80 -17.41 3.11
N ARG A 467 3.71 -17.82 2.44
CA ARG A 467 3.40 -17.39 1.06
C ARG A 467 3.14 -15.89 1.01
N THR A 468 2.35 -15.40 1.95
CA THR A 468 2.03 -13.99 2.13
C THR A 468 3.29 -13.14 2.27
N ALA A 469 4.26 -13.60 3.06
CA ALA A 469 5.57 -12.99 3.19
C ALA A 469 6.35 -12.98 1.87
N CYS A 470 6.41 -14.12 1.17
CA CYS A 470 7.07 -14.25 -0.13
C CYS A 470 6.46 -13.32 -1.19
N ILE A 471 5.13 -13.16 -1.23
CA ILE A 471 4.45 -12.21 -2.13
C ILE A 471 4.97 -10.80 -1.86
N LEU A 472 4.97 -10.36 -0.61
CA LEU A 472 5.38 -9.03 -0.22
C LEU A 472 6.83 -8.73 -0.61
N ASP A 473 7.74 -9.63 -0.28
CA ASP A 473 9.16 -9.46 -0.62
C ASP A 473 9.40 -9.50 -2.14
N LEU A 474 8.71 -10.37 -2.87
CA LEU A 474 8.77 -10.41 -4.33
C LEU A 474 8.28 -9.11 -4.96
N LYS A 475 7.15 -8.55 -4.50
CA LYS A 475 6.62 -7.29 -5.02
C LYS A 475 7.61 -6.14 -4.83
N ARG A 476 8.31 -6.09 -3.69
CA ARG A 476 9.39 -5.12 -3.43
C ARG A 476 10.51 -5.21 -4.49
N ASN A 477 10.81 -6.41 -4.98
CA ASN A 477 11.91 -6.60 -5.94
C ASN A 477 11.66 -5.93 -7.30
N TYR A 478 10.42 -5.62 -7.68
CA TYR A 478 10.13 -5.05 -9.00
C TYR A 478 9.29 -3.76 -9.04
N ILE A 479 8.54 -3.42 -7.98
CA ILE A 479 7.71 -2.20 -7.95
C ILE A 479 8.52 -0.92 -8.16
N GLU A 480 9.77 -0.87 -7.70
CA GLU A 480 10.63 0.31 -7.81
C GLU A 480 11.58 0.27 -9.02
N ARG A 481 11.59 -0.83 -9.78
CA ARG A 481 12.46 -0.97 -10.94
C ARG A 481 11.90 -0.13 -12.08
N ARG A 482 12.79 0.61 -12.76
CA ARG A 482 12.44 1.33 -13.99
C ARG A 482 12.69 0.42 -15.18
N GLY A 483 11.76 0.43 -16.13
CA GLY A 483 11.95 -0.28 -17.39
C GLY A 483 11.60 -1.76 -17.32
N VAL A 484 10.90 -2.23 -16.28
CA VAL A 484 10.34 -3.60 -16.28
C VAL A 484 9.25 -3.64 -17.33
N ALA A 485 9.54 -4.22 -18.50
CA ALA A 485 8.62 -4.26 -19.62
C ALA A 485 7.69 -5.47 -19.56
N ARG A 486 8.15 -6.56 -18.93
CA ARG A 486 7.37 -7.80 -18.87
C ARG A 486 7.66 -8.63 -17.63
N ILE A 487 6.60 -9.21 -17.06
CA ILE A 487 6.68 -10.18 -15.97
C ILE A 487 5.96 -11.46 -16.38
N TYR A 488 6.66 -12.58 -16.32
CA TYR A 488 6.07 -13.93 -16.42
C TYR A 488 5.86 -14.52 -15.04
N THR A 489 4.74 -15.19 -14.83
CA THR A 489 4.45 -15.90 -13.57
C THR A 489 3.62 -17.15 -13.82
N CYS A 490 3.72 -18.12 -12.94
CA CYS A 490 2.74 -19.18 -12.81
C CYS A 490 1.52 -18.64 -12.05
N ALA A 491 0.32 -19.07 -12.45
CA ALA A 491 -0.92 -18.82 -11.75
C ALA A 491 -1.43 -20.13 -11.15
N VAL A 492 -1.51 -20.16 -9.82
CA VAL A 492 -2.33 -21.15 -9.14
C VAL A 492 -3.81 -20.77 -9.31
N ALA A 493 -4.71 -21.75 -9.29
CA ALA A 493 -6.14 -21.54 -9.54
C ALA A 493 -6.74 -20.42 -8.67
N GLU A 494 -6.29 -20.32 -7.41
CA GLU A 494 -6.75 -19.35 -6.41
C GLU A 494 -6.34 -17.90 -6.72
N ASP A 495 -5.22 -17.70 -7.41
CA ASP A 495 -4.67 -16.38 -7.73
C ASP A 495 -5.11 -15.85 -9.10
N ARG A 496 -5.71 -16.70 -9.94
CA ARG A 496 -5.94 -16.38 -11.35
C ARG A 496 -6.77 -15.11 -11.52
N ASP A 497 -7.88 -14.99 -10.78
CA ASP A 497 -8.75 -13.79 -10.81
C ASP A 497 -8.00 -12.54 -10.35
N LEU A 498 -7.20 -12.64 -9.28
CA LEU A 498 -6.39 -11.52 -8.80
C LEU A 498 -5.34 -11.07 -9.83
N LEU A 499 -4.61 -12.03 -10.42
CA LEU A 499 -3.64 -11.76 -11.47
C LEU A 499 -4.30 -11.11 -12.69
N HIS A 500 -5.47 -11.58 -13.10
CA HIS A 500 -6.25 -10.95 -14.16
C HIS A 500 -6.62 -9.49 -13.85
N ARG A 501 -7.08 -9.19 -12.63
CA ARG A 501 -7.38 -7.81 -12.20
C ARG A 501 -6.14 -6.92 -12.13
N LEU A 502 -4.97 -7.50 -11.87
CA LEU A 502 -3.67 -6.84 -11.97
C LEU A 502 -3.20 -6.64 -13.42
N GLY A 503 -3.94 -7.15 -14.41
CA GLY A 503 -3.63 -7.01 -15.83
C GLY A 503 -2.77 -8.14 -16.42
N PHE A 504 -2.51 -9.21 -15.66
CA PHE A 504 -1.88 -10.40 -16.21
C PHE A 504 -2.85 -11.12 -17.16
N ARG A 505 -2.32 -11.69 -18.25
CA ARG A 505 -3.06 -12.47 -19.24
C ARG A 505 -2.51 -13.89 -19.35
N PRO A 506 -3.33 -14.90 -19.59
CA PRO A 506 -2.85 -16.25 -19.87
C PRO A 506 -2.04 -16.25 -21.17
N LEU A 507 -1.05 -17.12 -21.21
CA LEU A 507 -0.31 -17.40 -22.44
C LEU A 507 -1.21 -18.26 -23.36
N GLU A 508 -1.32 -17.90 -24.65
CA GLU A 508 -2.29 -18.51 -25.58
C GLU A 508 -2.05 -20.00 -25.89
N GLN A 509 -0.89 -20.56 -25.50
CA GLN A 509 -0.52 -21.96 -25.76
C GLN A 509 -0.07 -22.67 -24.47
N PRO A 510 -0.98 -22.94 -23.50
CA PRO A 510 -0.64 -23.81 -22.39
C PRO A 510 -0.33 -25.21 -22.93
N ARG A 511 0.81 -25.78 -22.56
CA ARG A 511 1.09 -27.19 -22.85
C ARG A 511 0.22 -28.05 -21.93
N THR A 512 -0.37 -29.11 -22.46
CA THR A 512 -1.14 -30.08 -21.67
C THR A 512 -0.27 -30.62 -20.54
N GLY A 513 -0.72 -30.46 -19.28
CA GLY A 513 0.01 -30.92 -18.10
C GLY A 513 1.01 -29.92 -17.47
N THR A 514 1.08 -28.67 -17.93
CA THR A 514 1.83 -27.60 -17.24
C THR A 514 0.92 -26.66 -16.45
N PRO A 515 1.39 -26.05 -15.35
CA PRO A 515 0.66 -25.01 -14.62
C PRO A 515 0.22 -23.85 -15.54
N ASP A 516 -0.88 -23.17 -15.20
CA ASP A 516 -1.31 -22.00 -15.96
C ASP A 516 -0.25 -20.91 -15.90
N THR A 517 0.21 -20.46 -17.05
CA THR A 517 1.19 -19.38 -17.13
C THR A 517 0.51 -18.08 -17.52
N MET A 518 0.90 -17.02 -16.84
CA MET A 518 0.41 -15.67 -17.08
C MET A 518 1.56 -14.73 -17.40
N VAL A 519 1.27 -13.70 -18.20
CA VAL A 519 2.21 -12.65 -18.57
C VAL A 519 1.58 -11.28 -18.30
N LEU A 520 2.36 -10.36 -17.72
CA LEU A 520 2.01 -8.96 -17.60
C LEU A 520 2.94 -8.16 -18.51
N ASP A 521 2.36 -7.45 -19.47
CA ASP A 521 3.06 -6.45 -20.27
C ASP A 521 2.89 -5.08 -19.60
N ILE A 522 3.99 -4.37 -19.36
CA ILE A 522 3.99 -3.03 -18.76
C ILE A 522 4.47 -2.07 -19.85
N PRO A 523 3.54 -1.35 -20.53
CA PRO A 523 3.90 -0.48 -21.65
C PRO A 523 4.93 0.58 -21.22
N GLY A 524 6.06 0.65 -21.95
CA GLY A 524 7.15 1.59 -21.66
C GLY A 524 7.91 1.29 -20.35
N GLY A 525 7.63 0.17 -19.69
CA GLY A 525 8.21 -0.23 -18.42
C GLY A 525 7.96 0.74 -17.26
N ASP A 526 6.89 1.54 -17.35
CA ASP A 526 6.48 2.50 -16.32
C ASP A 526 5.50 1.85 -15.34
N MET A 527 6.04 1.29 -14.26
CA MET A 527 5.25 0.74 -13.15
C MET A 527 4.31 1.78 -12.53
N ILE A 528 4.67 3.07 -12.54
CA ILE A 528 3.84 4.13 -11.99
C ILE A 528 2.59 4.31 -12.86
N ALA A 529 2.75 4.29 -14.19
CA ALA A 529 1.62 4.35 -15.12
C ALA A 529 0.70 3.12 -14.97
N TRP A 530 1.27 1.93 -14.73
CA TRP A 530 0.48 0.74 -14.45
C TRP A 530 -0.33 0.87 -13.14
N PHE A 531 0.25 1.40 -12.06
CA PHE A 531 -0.50 1.65 -10.82
C PHE A 531 -1.58 2.72 -10.97
N ALA A 532 -1.28 3.82 -11.66
CA ALA A 532 -2.27 4.86 -11.97
C ALA A 532 -3.48 4.25 -12.71
N ALA A 533 -3.20 3.35 -13.65
CA ALA A 533 -4.23 2.65 -14.38
C ALA A 533 -5.06 1.67 -13.54
N LEU A 534 -4.48 1.02 -12.52
CA LEU A 534 -5.24 0.21 -11.56
C LEU A 534 -6.25 1.06 -10.80
N ILE A 535 -5.86 2.29 -10.42
CA ILE A 535 -6.74 3.23 -9.70
C ILE A 535 -7.86 3.73 -10.60
N ASP A 536 -7.53 4.08 -11.85
CA ASP A 536 -8.49 4.50 -12.87
C ASP A 536 -9.51 3.40 -13.21
N ALA A 537 -9.08 2.14 -13.17
CA ALA A 537 -9.95 1.00 -13.45
C ALA A 537 -10.94 0.70 -12.31
N GLY A 538 -10.77 1.33 -11.14
CA GLY A 538 -11.66 1.20 -9.99
C GLY A 538 -11.78 -0.24 -9.48
N PRO A 539 -12.95 -0.66 -8.96
CA PRO A 539 -13.13 -1.99 -8.38
C PRO A 539 -13.17 -3.10 -9.44
N GLY A 540 -12.99 -2.82 -10.73
CA GLY A 540 -12.89 -3.86 -11.76
C GLY A 540 -11.46 -4.35 -12.02
N GLY A 541 -10.44 -3.61 -11.58
CA GLY A 541 -9.06 -3.84 -12.01
C GLY A 541 -8.82 -3.58 -13.51
N ILE A 542 -7.58 -3.73 -13.96
CA ILE A 542 -7.08 -3.38 -15.32
C ILE A 542 -7.68 -4.23 -16.44
N ALA A 543 -8.58 -5.18 -16.13
CA ALA A 543 -9.11 -6.13 -17.09
C ALA A 543 -9.42 -5.51 -18.47
N ARG A 544 -8.68 -5.95 -19.50
CA ARG A 544 -9.11 -5.84 -20.89
C ARG A 544 -10.51 -6.44 -20.98
N LEU A 545 -11.28 -5.98 -21.96
CA LEU A 545 -12.54 -6.62 -22.29
C LEU A 545 -12.28 -8.12 -22.48
N ASP A 546 -12.95 -8.95 -21.68
CA ASP A 546 -12.93 -10.39 -21.84
C ASP A 546 -13.73 -10.71 -23.11
N PHE A 547 -13.00 -10.78 -24.22
CA PHE A 547 -13.53 -10.90 -25.58
C PHE A 547 -13.19 -12.29 -26.12
N ALA A 548 -14.19 -13.17 -26.15
CA ALA A 548 -14.11 -14.48 -26.76
C ALA A 548 -14.33 -14.35 -28.27
N ARG A 549 -13.23 -14.17 -29.03
CA ARG A 549 -13.27 -13.95 -30.48
C ARG A 549 -14.05 -15.03 -31.24
N ASP A 550 -13.88 -16.31 -30.87
CA ASP A 550 -14.51 -17.45 -31.54
C ASP A 550 -16.03 -17.50 -31.31
N ARG A 551 -16.48 -17.08 -30.12
CA ARG A 551 -17.90 -16.98 -29.77
C ARG A 551 -18.52 -15.64 -30.16
N ARG A 552 -17.68 -14.64 -30.49
CA ARG A 552 -18.07 -13.24 -30.73
C ARG A 552 -18.77 -12.65 -29.51
N GLU A 553 -18.30 -13.00 -28.32
CA GLU A 553 -18.88 -12.54 -27.06
C GLU A 553 -17.89 -11.65 -26.34
N VAL A 554 -18.38 -10.56 -25.74
CA VAL A 554 -17.60 -9.73 -24.83
C VAL A 554 -18.27 -9.66 -23.46
N MET A 555 -17.53 -9.93 -22.40
CA MET A 555 -18.02 -9.78 -21.04
C MET A 555 -17.89 -8.33 -20.59
N VAL A 556 -19.02 -7.72 -20.26
CA VAL A 556 -19.10 -6.35 -19.72
C VAL A 556 -19.91 -6.42 -18.43
N GLU A 557 -19.30 -6.02 -17.31
CA GLU A 557 -19.93 -6.04 -15.98
C GLU A 557 -20.55 -7.40 -15.61
N GLY A 558 -19.85 -8.49 -15.94
CA GLY A 558 -20.32 -9.86 -15.65
C GLY A 558 -21.43 -10.37 -16.57
N ARG A 559 -21.77 -9.67 -17.64
CA ARG A 559 -22.74 -10.11 -18.66
C ARG A 559 -22.07 -10.36 -20.00
N ALA A 560 -22.39 -11.49 -20.62
CA ALA A 560 -21.97 -11.80 -21.99
C ALA A 560 -22.80 -10.98 -22.97
N ILE A 561 -22.13 -10.17 -23.79
CA ILE A 561 -22.74 -9.37 -24.85
C ILE A 561 -22.31 -9.95 -26.19
N GLU A 562 -23.28 -10.37 -27.00
CA GLU A 562 -23.02 -10.88 -28.34
C GLU A 562 -22.70 -9.73 -29.32
N LEU A 563 -21.58 -9.88 -30.01
CA LEU A 563 -21.12 -9.00 -31.08
C LEU A 563 -21.49 -9.61 -32.43
N THR A 564 -21.85 -8.75 -33.37
CA THR A 564 -21.98 -9.16 -34.77
C THR A 564 -20.61 -9.59 -35.30
N PRO A 565 -20.55 -10.39 -36.38
CA PRO A 565 -19.28 -10.83 -36.98
C PRO A 565 -18.32 -9.68 -37.26
N MET A 566 -18.86 -8.55 -37.75
CA MET A 566 -18.05 -7.40 -38.14
C MET A 566 -17.61 -6.56 -36.93
N GLU A 567 -18.46 -6.43 -35.90
CA GLU A 567 -18.08 -5.82 -34.63
C GLU A 567 -16.97 -6.61 -33.94
N ALA A 568 -17.08 -7.96 -33.93
CA ALA A 568 -16.07 -8.84 -33.36
C ALA A 568 -14.73 -8.75 -34.10
N GLN A 569 -14.76 -8.67 -35.44
CA GLN A 569 -13.55 -8.50 -36.24
C GLN A 569 -12.90 -7.13 -36.01
N VAL A 570 -13.66 -6.03 -35.98
CA VAL A 570 -13.14 -4.69 -35.70
C VAL A 570 -12.56 -4.61 -34.28
N LEU A 571 -13.29 -5.09 -33.27
CA LEU A 571 -12.82 -5.09 -31.88
C LEU A 571 -11.55 -5.92 -31.75
N GLY A 572 -11.53 -7.09 -32.37
CA GLY A 572 -10.36 -7.97 -32.41
C GLY A 572 -9.13 -7.30 -33.03
N GLU A 573 -9.26 -6.73 -34.23
CA GLU A 573 -8.14 -6.06 -34.91
C GLU A 573 -7.59 -4.87 -34.12
N LEU A 574 -8.44 -4.18 -33.35
CA LEU A 574 -8.01 -3.10 -32.45
C LEU A 574 -7.32 -3.65 -31.21
N ILE A 575 -7.85 -4.72 -30.58
CA ILE A 575 -7.26 -5.37 -29.40
C ILE A 575 -5.88 -5.98 -29.72
N ASP A 576 -5.75 -6.66 -30.86
CA ASP A 576 -4.51 -7.32 -31.28
C ASP A 576 -3.37 -6.31 -31.48
N ARG A 577 -3.70 -5.11 -31.96
CA ARG A 577 -2.72 -4.05 -32.24
C ARG A 577 -2.57 -3.07 -31.08
N ALA A 578 -3.31 -3.24 -29.99
CA ALA A 578 -3.27 -2.32 -28.89
C ALA A 578 -1.87 -2.21 -28.26
N PRO A 579 -1.37 -1.00 -27.94
CA PRO A 579 -2.02 0.31 -28.03
C PRO A 579 -1.67 1.08 -29.32
N ALA A 580 -1.33 0.45 -30.43
CA ALA A 580 -1.06 1.13 -31.69
C ALA A 580 -2.35 1.69 -32.32
N VAL A 581 -2.23 2.82 -33.02
CA VAL A 581 -3.33 3.38 -33.82
C VAL A 581 -3.47 2.55 -35.08
N VAL A 582 -4.67 2.02 -35.32
CA VAL A 582 -5.03 1.32 -36.55
C VAL A 582 -5.76 2.30 -37.46
N ARG A 583 -5.26 2.49 -38.69
CA ARG A 583 -5.88 3.42 -39.63
C ARG A 583 -7.23 2.87 -40.13
N ARG A 584 -8.10 3.77 -40.57
CA ARG A 584 -9.42 3.38 -41.10
C ARG A 584 -9.26 2.54 -42.36
N GLU A 585 -8.31 2.92 -43.21
CA GLU A 585 -7.97 2.21 -44.44
C GLU A 585 -7.43 0.81 -44.13
N ASP A 586 -6.58 0.67 -43.11
CA ASP A 586 -6.03 -0.63 -42.69
C ASP A 586 -7.12 -1.57 -42.16
N LEU A 587 -8.07 -1.04 -41.37
CA LEU A 587 -9.23 -1.80 -40.91
C LEU A 587 -10.08 -2.26 -42.09
N ILE A 588 -10.32 -1.36 -43.07
CA ILE A 588 -11.08 -1.69 -44.29
C ILE A 588 -10.39 -2.80 -45.09
N GLU A 589 -9.10 -2.63 -45.37
CA GLU A 589 -8.32 -3.57 -46.17
C GLU A 589 -8.29 -4.96 -45.55
N ARG A 590 -8.08 -5.03 -44.23
CA ARG A 590 -7.88 -6.30 -43.51
C ARG A 590 -9.16 -7.07 -43.27
N ILE A 591 -10.26 -6.38 -43.00
CA ILE A 591 -11.55 -6.98 -42.62
C ILE A 591 -12.43 -7.22 -43.87
N TRP A 592 -12.43 -6.30 -44.84
CA TRP A 592 -13.32 -6.37 -46.01
C TRP A 592 -12.67 -6.86 -47.30
N ARG A 593 -11.37 -7.17 -47.30
CA ARG A 593 -10.55 -7.90 -48.33
C ARG A 593 -11.22 -8.17 -49.71
N ARG A 594 -11.69 -7.12 -50.43
CA ARG A 594 -12.29 -7.06 -51.80
C ARG A 594 -13.63 -6.31 -51.94
N ALA A 595 -14.23 -5.78 -50.86
CA ALA A 595 -15.40 -4.89 -50.99
C ALA A 595 -15.00 -3.41 -50.94
N HIS A 596 -15.44 -2.60 -51.92
CA HIS A 596 -15.33 -1.14 -51.84
C HIS A 596 -16.34 -0.60 -50.81
N VAL A 597 -15.88 -0.43 -49.57
CA VAL A 597 -16.63 0.20 -48.49
C VAL A 597 -16.01 1.54 -48.10
N GLY A 598 -16.84 2.54 -47.81
CA GLY A 598 -16.38 3.85 -47.33
C GLY A 598 -15.94 3.79 -45.86
N SER A 599 -15.05 4.71 -45.46
CA SER A 599 -14.56 4.89 -44.07
C SER A 599 -15.68 5.02 -43.03
N ASN A 600 -16.83 5.55 -43.44
CA ASN A 600 -18.03 5.70 -42.60
C ASN A 600 -18.54 4.36 -42.02
N VAL A 601 -18.24 3.22 -42.65
CA VAL A 601 -18.62 1.89 -42.14
C VAL A 601 -17.85 1.55 -40.87
N VAL A 602 -16.55 1.82 -40.83
CA VAL A 602 -15.71 1.64 -39.63
C VAL A 602 -16.22 2.52 -38.51
N ASP A 603 -16.52 3.79 -38.80
CA ASP A 603 -17.02 4.74 -37.80
C ASP A 603 -18.38 4.29 -37.22
N THR A 604 -19.25 3.71 -38.05
CA THR A 604 -20.55 3.16 -37.63
C THR A 604 -20.39 1.93 -36.75
N LEU A 605 -19.45 1.03 -37.08
CA LEU A 605 -19.13 -0.15 -36.28
C LEU A 605 -18.49 0.21 -34.95
N VAL A 606 -17.58 1.19 -34.91
CA VAL A 606 -17.03 1.69 -33.65
C VAL A 606 -18.11 2.34 -32.79
N ARG A 607 -19.07 3.07 -33.39
CA ARG A 607 -20.20 3.65 -32.64
C ARG A 607 -21.10 2.58 -32.03
N THR A 608 -21.41 1.53 -32.76
CA THR A 608 -22.26 0.41 -32.29
C THR A 608 -21.53 -0.45 -31.25
N LEU A 609 -20.25 -0.75 -31.47
CA LEU A 609 -19.36 -1.36 -30.47
C LEU A 609 -19.34 -0.57 -29.17
N ARG A 610 -19.08 0.75 -29.21
CA ARG A 610 -19.09 1.61 -28.03
C ARG A 610 -20.42 1.56 -27.28
N LYS A 611 -21.55 1.51 -28.00
CA LYS A 611 -22.88 1.37 -27.39
C LYS A 611 -23.03 0.02 -26.68
N LYS A 612 -22.56 -1.08 -27.27
CA LYS A 612 -22.57 -2.42 -26.66
C LYS A 612 -21.62 -2.53 -25.47
N LEU A 613 -20.48 -1.86 -25.51
CA LEU A 613 -19.48 -1.87 -24.44
C LEU A 613 -19.86 -1.01 -23.22
N GLY A 614 -20.89 -0.16 -23.33
CA GLY A 614 -21.46 0.57 -22.21
C GLY A 614 -20.41 1.39 -21.43
N PRO A 615 -20.24 1.16 -20.11
CA PRO A 615 -19.23 1.83 -19.29
C PRO A 615 -17.80 1.68 -19.77
N ARG A 616 -17.49 0.64 -20.56
CA ARG A 616 -16.15 0.39 -21.11
C ARG A 616 -15.95 0.99 -22.50
N ARG A 617 -16.89 1.80 -23.03
CA ARG A 617 -16.83 2.36 -24.40
C ARG A 617 -15.53 3.12 -24.72
N ASP A 618 -14.91 3.74 -23.72
CA ASP A 618 -13.73 4.60 -23.90
C ASP A 618 -12.43 3.81 -24.09
N CYS A 619 -12.47 2.47 -23.97
CA CYS A 619 -11.36 1.60 -24.35
C CYS A 619 -11.08 1.64 -25.86
N ILE A 620 -12.05 2.05 -26.69
CA ILE A 620 -11.84 2.34 -28.11
C ILE A 620 -11.77 3.85 -28.25
N GLN A 621 -10.59 4.39 -28.55
CA GLN A 621 -10.37 5.82 -28.72
C GLN A 621 -10.32 6.21 -30.19
N THR A 622 -10.87 7.39 -30.50
CA THR A 622 -10.72 8.01 -31.83
C THR A 622 -9.44 8.83 -31.83
N VAL A 623 -8.53 8.57 -32.77
CA VAL A 623 -7.37 9.44 -33.01
C VAL A 623 -7.70 10.32 -34.23
N PRO A 624 -7.88 11.64 -34.04
CA PRO A 624 -8.31 12.54 -35.12
C PRO A 624 -7.40 12.42 -36.35
N LYS A 625 -8.01 12.30 -37.54
CA LYS A 625 -7.31 12.16 -38.84
C LYS A 625 -6.40 10.93 -39.00
N ALA A 626 -6.28 10.06 -37.99
CA ALA A 626 -5.39 8.91 -38.03
C ALA A 626 -6.14 7.57 -37.99
N GLY A 627 -7.15 7.40 -37.12
CA GLY A 627 -7.83 6.11 -37.00
C GLY A 627 -8.45 5.85 -35.65
N TYR A 628 -8.39 4.59 -35.24
CA TYR A 628 -8.88 4.10 -33.95
C TYR A 628 -7.78 3.37 -33.21
N ARG A 629 -7.84 3.42 -31.89
CA ARG A 629 -6.90 2.70 -31.03
C ARG A 629 -7.68 2.01 -29.94
N TYR A 630 -7.42 0.72 -29.73
CA TYR A 630 -7.80 0.10 -28.47
C TYR A 630 -6.73 0.42 -27.44
N VAL A 631 -7.18 0.92 -26.30
CA VAL A 631 -6.36 1.10 -25.13
C VAL A 631 -7.07 0.39 -24.00
N ALA A 632 -6.33 -0.49 -23.31
CA ALA A 632 -6.79 -1.08 -22.05
C ALA A 632 -7.03 -0.01 -20.96
N PHE A 633 -6.62 1.24 -21.24
CA PHE A 633 -6.67 2.42 -20.38
C PHE A 633 -7.27 3.60 -21.14
N GLY A 634 -8.19 4.36 -20.55
CA GLY A 634 -8.56 5.66 -21.11
C GLY A 634 -7.38 6.63 -21.02
N THR A 635 -6.46 6.64 -21.98
CA THR A 635 -5.41 7.67 -22.08
C THR A 635 -6.07 8.93 -22.63
N SER A 636 -6.34 9.93 -21.80
CA SER A 636 -6.56 11.30 -22.28
C SER A 636 -5.25 11.79 -22.89
N ALA A 637 -5.03 11.47 -24.17
CA ALA A 637 -4.00 12.10 -24.97
C ALA A 637 -4.55 13.45 -25.46
N GLU A 638 -4.30 14.53 -24.74
CA GLU A 638 -4.23 15.85 -25.39
C GLU A 638 -2.95 15.88 -26.25
N PRO A 639 -3.04 16.23 -27.55
CA PRO A 639 -1.86 16.31 -28.40
C PRO A 639 -1.01 17.52 -28.02
N GLU A 640 0.29 17.29 -27.79
CA GLU A 640 1.35 18.30 -27.82
C GLU A 640 1.28 19.14 -29.10
N ARG A 641 0.53 20.23 -29.09
CA ARG A 641 0.58 21.32 -30.09
C ARG A 641 0.19 22.66 -29.47
N ALA A 642 0.89 23.07 -28.40
CA ALA A 642 0.78 24.46 -27.90
C ALA A 642 2.05 24.93 -27.18
N SER A 643 3.24 24.64 -27.71
CA SER A 643 4.49 25.25 -27.19
C SER A 643 5.55 25.58 -28.24
N GLN A 644 5.23 25.51 -29.55
CA GLN A 644 6.18 25.88 -30.62
C GLN A 644 5.73 27.07 -31.49
N GLN A 645 4.64 27.78 -31.16
CA GLN A 645 4.22 28.98 -31.91
C GLN A 645 4.32 30.30 -31.13
N ALA A 646 4.87 30.31 -29.91
CA ALA A 646 5.06 31.55 -29.13
C ALA A 646 6.50 32.09 -29.14
N LEU A 647 7.39 31.58 -30.01
CA LEU A 647 8.76 32.09 -30.20
C LEU A 647 9.02 32.65 -31.61
N SER A 648 7.97 32.87 -32.40
CA SER A 648 8.09 33.62 -33.65
C SER A 648 6.83 34.44 -33.91
N ARG A 649 6.64 35.50 -33.11
CA ARG A 649 6.00 36.76 -33.54
C ARG A 649 6.16 37.82 -32.46
#